data_AF-H2BVX8-F1
#
_entry.id   AF-H2BVX8-F1
#
_cell.length_a   1.000
_cell.length_b   1.000
_cell.length_c   1.000
_cell.angle_alpha   90.00
_cell.angle_beta   90.00
_cell.angle_gamma   90.00
#
_symmetry.space_group_name_H-M   'P 1'
#
loop_
_entity.id
_entity.type
_entity.pdbx_description
1 polymer ?
#
loop_
_entity_poly.entity_id
_entity_poly.type
_entity_poly.pdbx_seq_one_letter_code
_entity_poly.pdbx_strand_id
1 'polypeptide(L)'
;MQSFRTEIENPVVEKDILDLEKKIREFREGKVDEDKFRSLRLARGVYGQRQAGVQMVRIKLPFGKVTSEQLKRISAVSDEYSTGRLHITTRQDIQIHYVSLDRTPELWAQLEKDDVTLREACGNTIRNITASPTAGIDVNEPFDVSPYAHAAFEFFLRNPICQEMGRKFKISFSATEEDSALSYIHDLGFIAKLQDGKRGFKVMIGGGLGSQPRHADELFDFIEAEKIIPLTESVLRVFDRYGERSKRLKARMKYLIKDIGKDAFMELVAQQKKALSKESVEFDLEAFEKEPSLQNVEIPSVEIKDKKEYETWKSTNVIPQKQEGLFAIGIRVPLGDFYTPAAVKLADLIQKYAGNELRFTLRQDILLRHVREELLPFFFTELKDLGLAEAGYNKTVDITACPGTDTCNLGIASSTGIAAVLEDVLKEEYPEYINGKDITIKISGCMNACGQHNMAEIGFQGMSIKVGKTVAPALQILLGGGVLGDGKGRFSDKIIKIPSKRGPDALRVLLNDFGALALPEEKFSEYYDRQGKTYFYDLLKELADTTNLAENDFIDWGHEKSYINAIGVGECAGVIIDLIATLLFESEEKIENAKSALERKAWADSIYHSYTSIVNSAKALLLAENKTTNTQAGIISLFDEFFVTPGKIELSTSFKEFAYQLNEHEPTEAFANKFLNDAHLFHKRIDAYRTKEVRDGK
;
A
#
# COMPACT_ATOMS: atom_id res chain seq x y z
N MET A 1 -9.57 -3.02 31.42
CA MET A 1 -8.77 -2.50 30.29
C MET A 1 -7.82 -1.36 30.70
N GLN A 2 -7.25 -1.35 31.91
CA GLN A 2 -6.22 -0.34 32.28
C GLN A 2 -4.77 -0.86 32.13
N SER A 3 -4.55 -2.17 31.95
CA SER A 3 -3.21 -2.76 32.11
C SER A 3 -2.22 -2.50 30.96
N PHE A 4 -2.66 -2.12 29.76
CA PHE A 4 -1.73 -1.86 28.64
C PHE A 4 -1.17 -0.44 28.60
N ARG A 5 -1.74 0.49 29.39
CA ARG A 5 -1.43 1.93 29.30
C ARG A 5 -0.07 2.29 29.92
N THR A 6 0.41 1.50 30.87
CA THR A 6 1.63 1.80 31.65
C THR A 6 2.93 1.38 30.97
N GLU A 7 2.87 0.77 29.78
CA GLU A 7 4.03 0.15 29.11
C GLU A 7 4.38 0.81 27.76
N ILE A 8 3.67 1.88 27.35
CA ILE A 8 3.93 2.57 26.08
C ILE A 8 4.87 3.75 26.35
N GLU A 9 6.07 3.71 25.78
CA GLU A 9 7.08 4.75 26.00
C GLU A 9 6.82 6.03 25.18
N ASN A 10 6.16 5.91 24.03
CA ASN A 10 5.89 7.04 23.14
C ASN A 10 4.50 7.67 23.40
N PRO A 11 4.43 8.92 23.92
CA PRO A 11 3.16 9.56 24.30
C PRO A 11 2.24 9.84 23.12
N VAL A 12 2.78 10.00 21.90
CA VAL A 12 1.98 10.19 20.69
C VAL A 12 1.29 8.89 20.29
N VAL A 13 1.99 7.76 20.42
CA VAL A 13 1.45 6.41 20.17
C VAL A 13 0.39 6.08 21.23
N GLU A 14 0.65 6.37 22.50
CA GLU A 14 -0.33 6.19 23.57
C GLU A 14 -1.63 6.96 23.28
N LYS A 15 -1.52 8.24 22.91
CA LYS A 15 -2.67 9.07 22.53
C LYS A 15 -3.47 8.45 21.37
N ASP A 16 -2.78 7.95 20.34
CA ASP A 16 -3.40 7.33 19.17
C ASP A 16 -4.22 6.07 19.52
N ILE A 17 -3.69 5.23 20.43
CA ILE A 17 -4.32 4.00 20.92
C ILE A 17 -5.52 4.32 21.83
N LEU A 18 -5.35 5.28 22.75
CA LEU A 18 -6.43 5.73 23.63
C LEU A 18 -7.58 6.37 22.85
N ASP A 19 -7.27 7.13 21.80
CA ASP A 19 -8.29 7.70 20.91
C ASP A 19 -9.06 6.58 20.18
N LEU A 20 -8.38 5.55 19.68
CA LEU A 20 -9.03 4.39 19.07
C LEU A 20 -9.97 3.69 20.07
N GLU A 21 -9.49 3.40 21.29
CA GLU A 21 -10.30 2.78 22.34
C GLU A 21 -11.54 3.62 22.67
N LYS A 22 -11.37 4.94 22.85
CA LYS A 22 -12.47 5.88 23.12
C LYS A 22 -13.48 5.84 21.98
N LYS A 23 -13.03 5.88 20.73
CA LYS A 23 -13.90 5.93 19.54
C LYS A 23 -14.63 4.63 19.28
N ILE A 24 -14.01 3.48 19.59
CA ILE A 24 -14.71 2.20 19.58
C ILE A 24 -15.86 2.22 20.59
N ARG A 25 -15.61 2.66 21.84
CA ARG A 25 -16.66 2.75 22.87
C ARG A 25 -17.80 3.68 22.44
N GLU A 26 -17.47 4.88 21.96
CA GLU A 26 -18.48 5.83 21.48
C GLU A 26 -19.29 5.27 20.31
N PHE A 27 -18.66 4.54 19.39
CA PHE A 27 -19.36 3.86 18.29
C PHE A 27 -20.31 2.77 18.80
N ARG A 28 -19.90 1.95 19.77
CA ARG A 28 -20.76 0.94 20.42
C ARG A 28 -21.97 1.56 21.13
N GLU A 29 -21.80 2.75 21.68
CA GLU A 29 -22.86 3.52 22.35
C GLU A 29 -23.75 4.30 21.37
N GLY A 30 -23.50 4.23 20.06
CA GLY A 30 -24.25 4.97 19.04
C GLY A 30 -23.99 6.48 19.04
N LYS A 31 -22.88 6.93 19.65
CA LYS A 31 -22.50 8.35 19.78
C LYS A 31 -21.62 8.86 18.64
N VAL A 32 -21.11 7.97 17.79
CA VAL A 32 -20.26 8.30 16.65
C VAL A 32 -20.85 7.69 15.38
N ASP A 33 -20.92 8.51 14.34
CA ASP A 33 -21.33 8.07 13.01
C ASP A 33 -20.40 6.99 12.43
N GLU A 34 -20.98 6.03 11.71
CA GLU A 34 -20.27 4.89 11.14
C GLU A 34 -19.15 5.29 10.17
N ASP A 35 -19.37 6.28 9.31
CA ASP A 35 -18.40 6.73 8.32
C ASP A 35 -17.22 7.45 8.98
N LYS A 36 -17.48 8.23 10.04
CA LYS A 36 -16.44 8.87 10.85
C LYS A 36 -15.60 7.84 11.58
N PHE A 37 -16.26 6.88 12.24
CA PHE A 37 -15.58 5.79 12.92
C PHE A 37 -14.73 4.97 11.92
N ARG A 38 -15.29 4.66 10.74
CA ARG A 38 -14.61 3.96 9.65
C ARG A 38 -13.36 4.70 9.22
N SER A 39 -13.44 6.00 8.92
CA SER A 39 -12.27 6.81 8.54
C SER A 39 -11.16 6.74 9.59
N LEU A 40 -11.54 6.88 10.86
CA LEU A 40 -10.63 6.89 12.00
C LEU A 40 -9.89 5.56 12.21
N ARG A 41 -10.61 4.44 12.22
CA ARG A 41 -10.00 3.11 12.42
C ARG A 41 -9.17 2.67 11.22
N LEU A 42 -9.55 3.08 10.01
CA LEU A 42 -8.79 2.79 8.79
C LEU A 42 -7.43 3.48 8.79
N ALA A 43 -7.36 4.74 9.25
CA ALA A 43 -6.09 5.43 9.45
C ALA A 43 -5.18 4.76 10.50
N ARG A 44 -5.70 3.78 11.24
CA ARG A 44 -5.00 2.96 12.25
C ARG A 44 -4.91 1.49 11.85
N GLY A 45 -5.00 1.20 10.55
CA GLY A 45 -4.78 -0.15 10.02
C GLY A 45 -5.91 -1.15 10.27
N VAL A 46 -7.02 -0.75 10.89
CA VAL A 46 -8.15 -1.63 11.23
C VAL A 46 -9.22 -1.57 10.14
N TYR A 47 -9.37 -2.66 9.39
CA TYR A 47 -10.26 -2.82 8.25
C TYR A 47 -11.34 -3.86 8.54
N GLY A 48 -12.59 -3.61 8.20
CA GLY A 48 -13.64 -4.61 8.29
C GLY A 48 -13.50 -5.63 7.17
N GLN A 49 -13.68 -6.89 7.50
CA GLN A 49 -13.63 -8.00 6.56
C GLN A 49 -15.04 -8.48 6.21
N ARG A 50 -15.13 -9.52 5.37
CA ARG A 50 -16.38 -10.12 4.90
C ARG A 50 -17.21 -10.75 6.02
N GLN A 51 -16.54 -11.29 7.03
CA GLN A 51 -17.14 -11.91 8.20
C GLN A 51 -17.55 -10.85 9.21
N ALA A 52 -18.77 -10.96 9.75
CA ALA A 52 -19.32 -10.00 10.70
C ALA A 52 -18.59 -10.06 12.06
N GLY A 53 -18.45 -8.91 12.71
CA GLY A 53 -17.91 -8.80 14.08
C GLY A 53 -16.38 -8.85 14.20
N VAL A 54 -15.67 -9.10 13.10
CA VAL A 54 -14.21 -9.23 13.08
C VAL A 54 -13.57 -8.30 12.05
N GLN A 55 -12.27 -8.06 12.20
CA GLN A 55 -11.49 -7.10 11.43
C GLN A 55 -10.23 -7.77 10.88
N MET A 56 -9.77 -7.28 9.73
CA MET A 56 -8.40 -7.40 9.28
C MET A 56 -7.59 -6.23 9.85
N VAL A 57 -6.44 -6.53 10.44
CA VAL A 57 -5.47 -5.55 10.90
C VAL A 57 -4.25 -5.61 9.99
N ARG A 58 -3.90 -4.47 9.40
CA ARG A 58 -2.69 -4.32 8.58
C ARG A 58 -1.58 -3.64 9.35
N ILE A 59 -0.44 -4.31 9.40
CA ILE A 59 0.80 -3.85 10.03
C ILE A 59 1.66 -3.17 8.96
N LYS A 60 2.05 -1.90 9.20
CA LYS A 60 2.85 -1.11 8.26
C LYS A 60 4.33 -1.42 8.49
N LEU A 61 5.00 -1.98 7.49
CA LEU A 61 6.39 -2.42 7.57
C LEU A 61 7.22 -1.73 6.48
N PRO A 62 7.81 -0.55 6.76
CA PRO A 62 8.55 0.24 5.78
C PRO A 62 9.53 -0.62 5.00
N PHE A 63 9.44 -0.56 3.67
CA PHE A 63 10.27 -1.31 2.71
C PHE A 63 10.37 -2.82 2.99
N GLY A 64 9.40 -3.37 3.72
CA GLY A 64 9.32 -4.77 4.10
C GLY A 64 10.30 -5.20 5.19
N LYS A 65 11.00 -4.28 5.86
CA LYS A 65 11.97 -4.61 6.91
C LYS A 65 11.30 -5.19 8.14
N VAL A 66 11.81 -6.32 8.60
CA VAL A 66 11.41 -6.93 9.87
C VAL A 66 12.64 -7.55 10.53
N THR A 67 12.88 -7.24 11.80
CA THR A 67 13.88 -7.96 12.62
C THR A 67 13.29 -9.22 13.21
N SER A 68 14.12 -10.11 13.75
CA SER A 68 13.62 -11.35 14.38
C SER A 68 12.73 -11.06 15.60
N GLU A 69 13.03 -10.01 16.37
CA GLU A 69 12.24 -9.55 17.50
C GLU A 69 10.85 -9.08 17.04
N GLN A 70 10.80 -8.27 15.97
CA GLN A 70 9.55 -7.82 15.38
C GLN A 70 8.71 -8.98 14.84
N LEU A 71 9.34 -9.97 14.18
CA LEU A 71 8.62 -11.15 13.68
C LEU A 71 8.03 -11.99 14.83
N LYS A 72 8.79 -12.16 15.93
CA LYS A 72 8.30 -12.81 17.15
C LYS A 72 7.15 -12.03 17.77
N ARG A 73 7.21 -10.70 17.82
CA ARG A 73 6.14 -9.84 18.31
C ARG A 73 4.86 -9.98 17.48
N ILE A 74 4.99 -9.87 16.16
CA ILE A 74 3.88 -10.03 15.22
C ILE A 74 3.26 -11.42 15.37
N SER A 75 4.08 -12.44 15.56
CA SER A 75 3.61 -13.82 15.77
C SER A 75 2.83 -13.97 17.08
N ALA A 76 3.38 -13.50 18.20
CA ALA A 76 2.70 -13.53 19.49
C ALA A 76 1.36 -12.77 19.46
N VAL A 77 1.32 -11.63 18.77
CA VAL A 77 0.08 -10.87 18.55
C VAL A 77 -0.90 -11.67 17.69
N SER A 78 -0.44 -12.33 16.63
CA SER A 78 -1.33 -13.13 15.79
C SER A 78 -1.90 -14.36 16.51
N ASP A 79 -1.16 -14.95 17.44
CA ASP A 79 -1.63 -16.09 18.25
C ASP A 79 -2.67 -15.66 19.28
N GLU A 80 -2.45 -14.51 19.92
CA GLU A 80 -3.32 -14.03 21.01
C GLU A 80 -4.63 -13.39 20.52
N TYR A 81 -4.58 -12.64 19.41
CA TYR A 81 -5.68 -11.79 18.96
C TYR A 81 -6.32 -12.23 17.64
N SER A 82 -5.76 -13.25 16.99
CA SER A 82 -6.09 -13.68 15.63
C SER A 82 -6.02 -15.22 15.55
N THR A 83 -5.74 -15.78 14.38
CA THR A 83 -5.74 -17.22 14.10
C THR A 83 -4.35 -17.82 13.90
N GLY A 84 -3.28 -17.12 14.30
CA GLY A 84 -1.90 -17.56 14.04
C GLY A 84 -1.48 -17.53 12.55
N ARG A 85 -2.28 -16.94 11.65
CA ARG A 85 -1.97 -16.78 10.23
C ARG A 85 -1.43 -15.39 9.92
N LEU A 86 -0.30 -15.32 9.22
CA LEU A 86 0.35 -14.10 8.75
C LEU A 86 0.27 -14.03 7.22
N HIS A 87 -0.36 -12.98 6.69
CA HIS A 87 -0.51 -12.78 5.25
C HIS A 87 0.39 -11.65 4.74
N ILE A 88 1.36 -11.97 3.88
CA ILE A 88 2.25 -11.02 3.22
C ILE A 88 1.51 -10.35 2.06
N THR A 89 1.62 -9.03 1.99
CA THR A 89 0.92 -8.24 0.98
C THR A 89 1.86 -7.84 -0.16
N THR A 90 1.30 -7.52 -1.33
CA THR A 90 2.04 -6.93 -2.46
C THR A 90 2.59 -5.50 -2.18
N ARG A 91 2.52 -5.04 -0.93
CA ARG A 91 3.11 -3.79 -0.44
C ARG A 91 4.05 -4.04 0.73
N GLN A 92 4.54 -5.27 0.89
CA GLN A 92 5.53 -5.65 1.91
C GLN A 92 5.04 -5.51 3.37
N ASP A 93 3.73 -5.30 3.56
CA ASP A 93 3.06 -5.33 4.87
C ASP A 93 2.65 -6.76 5.27
N ILE A 94 2.30 -6.94 6.54
CA ILE A 94 1.56 -8.11 7.05
C ILE A 94 0.10 -7.75 7.32
N GLN A 95 -0.81 -8.67 7.01
CA GLN A 95 -2.19 -8.66 7.47
C GLN A 95 -2.48 -9.84 8.38
N ILE A 96 -3.12 -9.57 9.51
CA ILE A 96 -3.74 -10.57 10.38
C ILE A 96 -5.26 -10.38 10.30
N HIS A 97 -6.02 -11.46 10.38
CA HIS A 97 -7.46 -11.48 10.12
C HIS A 97 -8.23 -12.01 11.33
N TYR A 98 -9.56 -11.87 11.32
CA TYR A 98 -10.43 -12.36 12.39
C TYR A 98 -10.20 -11.70 13.77
N VAL A 99 -9.64 -10.48 13.78
CA VAL A 99 -9.38 -9.73 15.02
C VAL A 99 -10.67 -9.12 15.55
N SER A 100 -10.94 -9.26 16.84
CA SER A 100 -12.04 -8.54 17.50
C SER A 100 -11.79 -7.04 17.48
N LEU A 101 -12.76 -6.24 17.01
CA LEU A 101 -12.66 -4.78 16.99
C LEU A 101 -12.34 -4.21 18.38
N ASP A 102 -12.95 -4.76 19.44
CA ASP A 102 -12.80 -4.21 20.79
C ASP A 102 -11.39 -4.49 21.38
N ARG A 103 -10.66 -5.46 20.82
CA ARG A 103 -9.28 -5.80 21.23
C ARG A 103 -8.20 -5.11 20.38
N THR A 104 -8.56 -4.37 19.34
CA THR A 104 -7.55 -3.72 18.48
C THR A 104 -6.66 -2.71 19.21
N PRO A 105 -7.12 -1.96 20.24
CA PRO A 105 -6.22 -1.07 21.00
C PRO A 105 -5.15 -1.84 21.77
N GLU A 106 -5.53 -2.95 22.43
CA GLU A 106 -4.61 -3.80 23.19
C GLU A 106 -3.60 -4.48 22.25
N LEU A 107 -4.09 -5.00 21.12
CA LEU A 107 -3.26 -5.56 20.05
C LEU A 107 -2.20 -4.56 19.58
N TRP A 108 -2.63 -3.33 19.28
CA TRP A 108 -1.73 -2.28 18.81
C TRP A 108 -0.68 -1.92 19.88
N ALA A 109 -1.09 -1.82 21.15
CA ALA A 109 -0.18 -1.58 22.25
C ALA A 109 0.90 -2.67 22.38
N GLN A 110 0.60 -3.94 22.10
CA GLN A 110 1.63 -5.00 22.09
C GLN A 110 2.61 -4.83 20.94
N LEU A 111 2.15 -4.52 19.73
CA LEU A 111 3.02 -4.33 18.57
C LEU A 111 4.02 -3.18 18.78
N GLU A 112 3.58 -2.08 19.37
CA GLU A 112 4.41 -0.89 19.60
C GLU A 112 5.55 -1.12 20.61
N LYS A 113 5.57 -2.25 21.34
CA LYS A 113 6.70 -2.63 22.22
C LYS A 113 7.99 -2.98 21.46
N ASP A 114 7.89 -3.27 20.17
CA ASP A 114 9.04 -3.53 19.28
C ASP A 114 8.98 -2.60 18.06
N ASP A 115 8.47 -1.38 18.24
CA ASP A 115 8.35 -0.33 17.22
C ASP A 115 7.56 -0.76 15.96
N VAL A 116 6.58 -1.66 16.13
CA VAL A 116 5.71 -2.12 15.04
C VAL A 116 4.41 -1.34 15.05
N THR A 117 4.16 -0.55 13.99
CA THR A 117 2.99 0.34 13.93
C THR A 117 1.89 -0.11 12.97
N LEU A 118 0.65 0.21 13.31
CA LEU A 118 -0.52 0.09 12.42
C LEU A 118 -0.88 1.42 11.74
N ARG A 119 -0.25 2.51 12.17
CA ARG A 119 -0.63 3.87 11.79
C ARG A 119 -0.44 4.05 10.28
N GLU A 120 -1.51 4.51 9.62
CA GLU A 120 -1.58 4.81 8.18
C GLU A 120 -1.39 3.60 7.24
N ALA A 121 -1.46 2.36 7.76
CA ALA A 121 -1.44 1.17 6.92
C ALA A 121 -2.64 1.13 5.93
N CYS A 122 -3.77 1.72 6.35
CA CYS A 122 -5.00 1.87 5.58
C CYS A 122 -5.49 3.34 5.56
N GLY A 123 -6.71 3.60 5.05
CA GLY A 123 -7.28 4.95 5.00
C GLY A 123 -6.85 5.78 3.78
N ASN A 124 -7.15 7.08 3.85
CA ASN A 124 -6.77 8.12 2.88
C ASN A 124 -5.49 8.83 3.33
N THR A 125 -4.45 8.04 3.52
CA THR A 125 -3.14 8.45 4.02
C THR A 125 -2.04 7.95 3.07
N ILE A 126 -0.78 8.20 3.43
CA ILE A 126 0.35 7.51 2.79
C ILE A 126 0.39 6.07 3.29
N ARG A 127 0.28 5.12 2.35
CA ARG A 127 0.40 3.69 2.62
C ARG A 127 1.84 3.31 2.96
N ASN A 128 2.12 2.02 3.12
CA ASN A 128 3.49 1.58 3.26
C ASN A 128 4.38 2.09 2.11
N ILE A 129 5.56 2.58 2.48
CA ILE A 129 6.60 2.98 1.54
C ILE A 129 7.32 1.70 1.15
N THR A 130 7.21 1.33 -0.13
CA THR A 130 7.82 0.09 -0.62
C THR A 130 9.21 0.35 -1.19
N ALA A 131 10.08 -0.64 -1.15
CA ALA A 131 11.36 -0.58 -1.85
C ALA A 131 11.74 -1.93 -2.48
N SER A 132 12.74 -1.92 -3.36
CA SER A 132 13.36 -3.14 -3.86
C SER A 132 13.75 -4.05 -2.69
N PRO A 133 13.30 -5.32 -2.64
CA PRO A 133 13.65 -6.22 -1.53
C PRO A 133 15.16 -6.44 -1.39
N THR A 134 15.91 -6.35 -2.50
CA THR A 134 17.37 -6.47 -2.57
C THR A 134 18.12 -5.18 -2.24
N ALA A 135 17.44 -4.08 -1.88
CA ALA A 135 18.10 -2.82 -1.52
C ALA A 135 19.15 -3.04 -0.41
N GLY A 136 20.36 -2.55 -0.65
CA GLY A 136 21.53 -2.69 0.23
C GLY A 136 22.37 -3.94 -0.02
N ILE A 137 21.89 -4.90 -0.81
CA ILE A 137 22.59 -6.16 -1.10
C ILE A 137 22.71 -6.46 -2.59
N ASP A 138 21.96 -5.76 -3.44
CA ASP A 138 21.95 -5.95 -4.88
C ASP A 138 23.34 -5.64 -5.49
N VAL A 139 23.83 -6.50 -6.37
CA VAL A 139 25.14 -6.32 -7.02
C VAL A 139 25.14 -5.20 -8.07
N ASN A 140 23.95 -4.81 -8.54
CA ASN A 140 23.77 -3.82 -9.60
C ASN A 140 23.24 -2.47 -9.09
N GLU A 141 22.96 -2.32 -7.79
CA GLU A 141 22.42 -1.05 -7.28
C GLU A 141 23.49 0.05 -7.28
N PRO A 142 23.15 1.28 -7.71
CA PRO A 142 24.08 2.40 -7.60
C PRO A 142 24.39 2.77 -6.13
N PHE A 143 23.39 2.64 -5.24
CA PHE A 143 23.49 2.83 -3.80
C PHE A 143 22.26 2.23 -3.09
N ASP A 144 22.33 2.01 -1.77
CA ASP A 144 21.20 1.47 -1.00
C ASP A 144 20.09 2.53 -0.86
N VAL A 145 18.87 2.18 -1.29
CA VAL A 145 17.70 3.07 -1.18
C VAL A 145 16.98 3.02 0.17
N SER A 146 17.34 2.08 1.05
CA SER A 146 16.74 1.88 2.38
C SER A 146 16.76 3.13 3.29
N PRO A 147 17.87 3.91 3.39
CA PRO A 147 17.88 5.14 4.21
C PRO A 147 16.82 6.15 3.78
N TYR A 148 16.63 6.29 2.47
CA TYR A 148 15.71 7.25 1.87
C TYR A 148 14.25 6.82 2.05
N ALA A 149 13.97 5.53 1.87
CA ALA A 149 12.66 4.95 2.14
C ALA A 149 12.27 5.05 3.62
N HIS A 150 13.22 4.81 4.52
CA HIS A 150 13.03 4.94 5.96
C HIS A 150 12.79 6.39 6.39
N ALA A 151 13.64 7.33 5.96
CA ALA A 151 13.48 8.74 6.27
C ALA A 151 12.15 9.31 5.73
N ALA A 152 11.73 8.89 4.52
CA ALA A 152 10.42 9.26 4.00
C ALA A 152 9.27 8.69 4.86
N PHE A 153 9.42 7.47 5.38
CA PHE A 153 8.41 6.88 6.27
C PHE A 153 8.31 7.68 7.56
N GLU A 154 9.43 7.93 8.24
CA GLU A 154 9.46 8.66 9.50
C GLU A 154 8.94 10.09 9.34
N PHE A 155 9.34 10.78 8.28
CA PHE A 155 8.95 12.18 8.05
C PHE A 155 7.44 12.34 7.81
N PHE A 156 6.82 11.41 7.08
CA PHE A 156 5.41 11.52 6.74
C PHE A 156 4.47 10.77 7.69
N LEU A 157 4.98 9.90 8.56
CA LEU A 157 4.17 9.23 9.57
C LEU A 157 3.60 10.26 10.55
N ARG A 158 2.26 10.29 10.70
CA ARG A 158 1.52 11.26 11.52
C ARG A 158 1.65 12.71 11.06
N ASN A 159 2.23 12.95 9.88
CA ASN A 159 2.33 14.29 9.33
C ASN A 159 0.93 14.84 9.02
N PRO A 160 0.59 16.08 9.45
CA PRO A 160 -0.77 16.63 9.31
C PRO A 160 -1.32 16.65 7.88
N ILE A 161 -0.44 16.80 6.88
CA ILE A 161 -0.78 16.80 5.45
C ILE A 161 -1.36 15.45 5.02
N CYS A 162 -0.94 14.38 5.69
CA CYS A 162 -1.15 13.00 5.26
C CYS A 162 -2.36 12.33 5.92
N GLN A 163 -3.13 13.04 6.75
CA GLN A 163 -4.13 12.41 7.62
C GLN A 163 -5.50 12.25 6.97
N GLU A 164 -5.85 13.16 6.05
CA GLU A 164 -7.20 13.25 5.50
C GLU A 164 -7.17 13.61 4.01
N MET A 165 -6.29 12.99 3.22
CA MET A 165 -6.20 13.28 1.78
C MET A 165 -7.44 12.82 1.00
N GLY A 166 -7.56 13.24 -0.27
CA GLY A 166 -8.67 12.80 -1.14
C GLY A 166 -8.73 11.28 -1.32
N ARG A 167 -7.57 10.60 -1.35
CA ARG A 167 -7.48 9.14 -1.41
C ARG A 167 -6.11 8.65 -0.93
N LYS A 168 -5.95 7.33 -0.80
CA LYS A 168 -4.66 6.68 -0.51
C LYS A 168 -3.56 7.15 -1.47
N PHE A 169 -2.37 7.36 -0.93
CA PHE A 169 -1.15 7.72 -1.64
C PHE A 169 -0.10 6.62 -1.44
N LYS A 170 0.64 6.27 -2.50
CA LYS A 170 1.61 5.17 -2.50
C LYS A 170 2.96 5.66 -3.02
N ILE A 171 4.01 5.37 -2.26
CA ILE A 171 5.40 5.72 -2.58
C ILE A 171 6.21 4.43 -2.78
N SER A 172 7.17 4.46 -3.72
CA SER A 172 8.13 3.36 -3.95
C SER A 172 9.57 3.85 -4.19
N PHE A 173 10.54 3.04 -3.80
CA PHE A 173 11.98 3.25 -4.04
C PHE A 173 12.62 2.02 -4.71
N SER A 174 12.98 2.14 -5.99
CA SER A 174 13.67 1.10 -6.75
C SER A 174 15.19 1.28 -6.64
N ALA A 175 15.89 0.22 -6.27
CA ALA A 175 17.34 0.20 -6.10
C ALA A 175 18.12 0.19 -7.42
N THR A 176 17.51 -0.29 -8.51
CA THR A 176 18.14 -0.42 -9.83
C THR A 176 17.20 0.07 -10.92
N GLU A 177 17.74 0.22 -12.14
CA GLU A 177 16.96 0.51 -13.34
C GLU A 177 16.01 -0.63 -13.74
N GLU A 178 16.10 -1.82 -13.14
CA GLU A 178 15.10 -2.88 -13.36
C GLU A 178 13.71 -2.49 -12.79
N ASP A 179 13.68 -1.46 -11.92
CA ASP A 179 12.46 -0.92 -11.32
C ASP A 179 11.65 -1.96 -10.54
N SER A 180 12.33 -2.80 -9.74
CA SER A 180 11.72 -3.89 -8.97
C SER A 180 10.74 -3.43 -7.87
N ALA A 181 10.71 -2.14 -7.51
CA ALA A 181 9.69 -1.54 -6.64
C ALA A 181 8.48 -0.97 -7.41
N LEU A 182 8.44 -1.11 -8.73
CA LEU A 182 7.31 -0.78 -9.61
C LEU A 182 6.94 0.71 -9.61
N SER A 183 7.91 1.61 -9.77
CA SER A 183 7.70 3.06 -9.72
C SER A 183 6.59 3.57 -10.65
N TYR A 184 6.42 2.93 -11.82
CA TYR A 184 5.45 3.30 -12.84
C TYR A 184 3.97 3.11 -12.46
N ILE A 185 3.66 2.46 -11.33
CA ILE A 185 2.27 2.29 -10.82
C ILE A 185 2.01 2.98 -9.48
N HIS A 186 2.99 3.70 -8.95
CA HIS A 186 2.89 4.41 -7.68
C HIS A 186 2.41 5.85 -7.88
N ASP A 187 1.83 6.45 -6.82
CA ASP A 187 1.47 7.86 -6.88
C ASP A 187 2.75 8.71 -7.01
N LEU A 188 3.83 8.30 -6.33
CA LEU A 188 5.19 8.83 -6.50
C LEU A 188 6.20 7.68 -6.43
N GLY A 189 7.13 7.59 -7.38
CA GLY A 189 8.13 6.54 -7.42
C GLY A 189 9.52 7.11 -7.66
N PHE A 190 10.52 6.54 -7.01
CA PHE A 190 11.92 6.95 -7.08
C PHE A 190 12.76 5.78 -7.56
N ILE A 191 13.66 6.01 -8.52
CA ILE A 191 14.60 5.00 -9.02
C ILE A 191 16.02 5.54 -8.81
N ALA A 192 16.87 4.79 -8.13
CA ALA A 192 18.23 5.21 -7.82
C ALA A 192 19.03 5.54 -9.10
N LYS A 193 19.70 6.69 -9.10
CA LYS A 193 20.57 7.16 -10.20
C LYS A 193 21.82 7.79 -9.61
N LEU A 194 22.95 7.59 -10.29
CA LEU A 194 24.17 8.35 -10.06
C LEU A 194 24.37 9.31 -11.22
N GLN A 195 24.55 10.59 -10.91
CA GLN A 195 24.91 11.61 -11.90
C GLN A 195 26.09 12.41 -11.35
N ASP A 196 27.21 12.43 -12.10
CA ASP A 196 28.43 13.17 -11.73
C ASP A 196 28.94 12.86 -10.31
N GLY A 197 28.81 11.59 -9.88
CA GLY A 197 29.19 11.13 -8.54
C GLY A 197 28.20 11.48 -7.42
N LYS A 198 27.11 12.18 -7.72
CA LYS A 198 26.04 12.49 -6.77
C LYS A 198 24.95 11.43 -6.78
N ARG A 199 24.47 11.08 -5.58
CA ARG A 199 23.30 10.21 -5.39
C ARG A 199 22.03 11.01 -5.64
N GLY A 200 21.13 10.42 -6.40
CA GLY A 200 19.83 11.02 -6.69
C GLY A 200 18.87 10.01 -7.26
N PHE A 201 17.75 10.51 -7.75
CA PHE A 201 16.66 9.67 -8.22
C PHE A 201 16.04 10.19 -9.51
N LYS A 202 15.75 9.27 -10.42
CA LYS A 202 14.67 9.48 -11.39
C LYS A 202 13.34 9.41 -10.66
N VAL A 203 12.41 10.31 -10.98
CA VAL A 203 11.14 10.45 -10.27
C VAL A 203 9.96 10.24 -11.23
N MET A 204 9.07 9.34 -10.86
CA MET A 204 7.82 9.02 -11.55
C MET A 204 6.63 9.52 -10.73
N ILE A 205 5.58 10.04 -11.37
CA ILE A 205 4.41 10.59 -10.68
C ILE A 205 3.07 10.20 -11.32
N GLY A 206 2.04 9.97 -10.50
CA GLY A 206 0.66 9.82 -10.98
C GLY A 206 0.33 8.44 -11.55
N GLY A 207 1.06 7.40 -11.18
CA GLY A 207 0.75 6.02 -11.53
C GLY A 207 -0.41 5.45 -10.73
N GLY A 208 -0.97 4.36 -11.23
CA GLY A 208 -1.89 3.58 -10.43
C GLY A 208 -2.67 2.54 -11.20
N LEU A 209 -2.74 1.35 -10.61
CA LEU A 209 -3.69 0.30 -10.99
C LEU A 209 -5.14 0.67 -10.57
N GLY A 210 -5.98 -0.35 -10.44
CA GLY A 210 -7.42 -0.24 -10.26
C GLY A 210 -8.15 -0.71 -11.52
N SER A 211 -9.43 -0.39 -11.63
CA SER A 211 -10.26 -0.77 -12.78
C SER A 211 -9.80 -0.16 -14.11
N GLN A 212 -9.16 1.01 -14.04
CA GLN A 212 -8.53 1.70 -15.15
C GLN A 212 -7.07 1.97 -14.79
N PRO A 213 -6.12 1.14 -15.21
CA PRO A 213 -4.71 1.36 -14.92
C PRO A 213 -4.18 2.58 -15.68
N ARG A 214 -3.18 3.27 -15.11
CA ARG A 214 -2.47 4.41 -15.72
C ARG A 214 -0.99 4.33 -15.33
N HIS A 215 -0.11 4.55 -16.29
CA HIS A 215 1.32 4.70 -16.05
C HIS A 215 1.58 6.03 -15.32
N ALA A 216 2.62 6.04 -14.50
CA ALA A 216 3.18 7.27 -13.97
C ALA A 216 3.89 8.03 -15.10
N ASP A 217 3.86 9.36 -15.03
CA ASP A 217 4.64 10.22 -15.90
C ASP A 217 6.03 10.43 -15.31
N GLU A 218 7.04 10.60 -16.16
CA GLU A 218 8.35 11.06 -15.72
C GLU A 218 8.27 12.52 -15.27
N LEU A 219 8.70 12.77 -14.04
CA LEU A 219 8.73 14.07 -13.41
C LEU A 219 10.12 14.70 -13.47
N PHE A 220 11.14 13.91 -13.13
CA PHE A 220 12.54 14.28 -13.20
C PHE A 220 13.33 13.07 -13.69
N ASP A 221 14.26 13.27 -14.62
CA ASP A 221 15.25 12.25 -14.97
C ASP A 221 16.28 12.06 -13.85
N PHE A 222 16.60 13.15 -13.14
CA PHE A 222 17.43 13.14 -11.94
C PHE A 222 17.05 14.28 -10.99
N ILE A 223 16.97 13.97 -9.70
CA ILE A 223 16.94 14.94 -8.61
C ILE A 223 17.90 14.48 -7.50
N GLU A 224 18.66 15.40 -6.92
CA GLU A 224 19.54 15.12 -5.78
C GLU A 224 18.73 14.54 -4.61
N ALA A 225 19.31 13.57 -3.91
CA ALA A 225 18.60 12.79 -2.91
C ALA A 225 18.03 13.64 -1.77
N GLU A 226 18.71 14.71 -1.38
CA GLU A 226 18.32 15.64 -0.31
C GLU A 226 17.02 16.39 -0.61
N LYS A 227 16.58 16.40 -1.88
CA LYS A 227 15.36 17.11 -2.32
C LYS A 227 14.11 16.23 -2.39
N ILE A 228 14.23 14.91 -2.22
CA ILE A 228 13.08 14.00 -2.39
C ILE A 228 11.97 14.21 -1.35
N ILE A 229 12.32 14.50 -0.08
CA ILE A 229 11.33 14.75 0.98
C ILE A 229 10.63 16.10 0.76
N PRO A 230 11.35 17.23 0.53
CA PRO A 230 10.73 18.50 0.16
C PRO A 230 9.82 18.40 -1.08
N LEU A 231 10.25 17.66 -2.10
CA LEU A 231 9.44 17.40 -3.29
C LEU A 231 8.17 16.63 -2.93
N THR A 232 8.30 15.56 -2.15
CA THR A 232 7.16 14.72 -1.74
C THR A 232 6.16 15.52 -0.90
N GLU A 233 6.62 16.35 0.04
CA GLU A 233 5.76 17.22 0.85
C GLU A 233 4.98 18.19 -0.04
N SER A 234 5.65 18.80 -1.03
CA SER A 234 5.03 19.71 -2.00
C SER A 234 3.94 19.00 -2.82
N VAL A 235 4.23 17.80 -3.34
CA VAL A 235 3.28 16.96 -4.08
C VAL A 235 2.06 16.61 -3.22
N LEU A 236 2.27 16.23 -1.96
CA LEU A 236 1.19 15.88 -1.03
C LEU A 236 0.31 17.09 -0.71
N ARG A 237 0.89 18.27 -0.49
CA ARG A 237 0.13 19.52 -0.28
C ARG A 237 -0.75 19.86 -1.48
N VAL A 238 -0.25 19.69 -2.70
CA VAL A 238 -1.07 19.87 -3.92
C VAL A 238 -2.18 18.82 -3.98
N PHE A 239 -1.88 17.55 -3.74
CA PHE A 239 -2.88 16.49 -3.77
C PHE A 239 -3.96 16.64 -2.69
N ASP A 240 -3.60 17.05 -1.48
CA ASP A 240 -4.57 17.30 -0.41
C ASP A 240 -5.52 18.46 -0.77
N ARG A 241 -4.96 19.54 -1.34
CA ARG A 241 -5.69 20.77 -1.65
C ARG A 241 -6.62 20.64 -2.86
N TYR A 242 -6.13 20.01 -3.92
CA TYR A 242 -6.82 19.92 -5.23
C TYR A 242 -7.41 18.54 -5.52
N GLY A 243 -7.13 17.52 -4.69
CA GLY A 243 -7.65 16.17 -4.87
C GLY A 243 -9.18 16.08 -4.72
N GLU A 244 -9.79 15.28 -5.57
CA GLU A 244 -11.23 14.97 -5.56
C GLU A 244 -11.63 14.20 -4.28
N ARG A 245 -12.60 14.73 -3.52
CA ARG A 245 -13.07 14.19 -2.23
C ARG A 245 -14.50 13.66 -2.24
N SER A 246 -15.27 13.93 -3.31
CA SER A 246 -16.66 13.49 -3.46
C SER A 246 -16.78 12.18 -4.25
N LYS A 247 -16.09 12.07 -5.39
CA LYS A 247 -16.17 10.91 -6.30
C LYS A 247 -14.99 10.00 -6.11
N ARG A 248 -15.14 9.04 -5.20
CA ARG A 248 -14.12 8.02 -4.85
C ARG A 248 -13.39 7.38 -6.03
N LEU A 249 -14.11 6.99 -7.08
CA LEU A 249 -13.52 6.31 -8.24
C LEU A 249 -12.58 7.21 -9.05
N LYS A 250 -12.65 8.53 -8.83
CA LYS A 250 -11.85 9.59 -9.45
C LYS A 250 -10.91 10.31 -8.46
N ALA A 251 -10.84 9.85 -7.21
CA ALA A 251 -10.14 10.55 -6.12
C ALA A 251 -8.61 10.32 -6.04
N ARG A 252 -8.04 9.42 -6.86
CA ARG A 252 -6.59 9.17 -6.88
C ARG A 252 -5.85 10.28 -7.63
N MET A 253 -4.62 10.57 -7.24
CA MET A 253 -3.80 11.64 -7.84
C MET A 253 -3.65 11.51 -9.36
N LYS A 254 -3.62 10.28 -9.89
CA LYS A 254 -3.59 10.03 -11.34
C LYS A 254 -4.70 10.72 -12.14
N TYR A 255 -5.87 10.95 -11.52
CA TYR A 255 -6.97 11.69 -12.16
C TYR A 255 -6.76 13.19 -12.04
N LEU A 256 -6.28 13.68 -10.90
CA LEU A 256 -5.91 15.09 -10.76
C LEU A 256 -4.89 15.50 -11.83
N ILE A 257 -3.80 14.74 -11.98
CA ILE A 257 -2.78 15.01 -13.02
C ILE A 257 -3.35 14.91 -14.42
N LYS A 258 -4.25 13.95 -14.68
CA LYS A 258 -4.95 13.85 -15.96
C LYS A 258 -5.81 15.08 -16.25
N ASP A 259 -6.48 15.63 -15.24
CA ASP A 259 -7.46 16.70 -15.38
C ASP A 259 -6.79 18.08 -15.52
N ILE A 260 -5.72 18.36 -14.75
CA ILE A 260 -5.04 19.66 -14.79
C ILE A 260 -3.78 19.68 -15.68
N GLY A 261 -3.23 18.51 -16.01
CA GLY A 261 -1.98 18.38 -16.76
C GLY A 261 -0.73 18.43 -15.87
N LYS A 262 0.35 17.79 -16.35
CA LYS A 262 1.62 17.68 -15.61
C LYS A 262 2.26 19.04 -15.35
N ASP A 263 2.28 19.93 -16.34
CA ASP A 263 2.97 21.21 -16.24
C ASP A 263 2.29 22.14 -15.22
N ALA A 264 0.95 22.27 -15.29
CA ALA A 264 0.18 23.02 -14.29
C ALA A 264 0.29 22.41 -12.89
N PHE A 265 0.34 21.08 -12.78
CA PHE A 265 0.61 20.41 -11.50
C PHE A 265 1.98 20.82 -10.94
N MET A 266 3.01 20.90 -11.78
CA MET A 266 4.35 21.29 -11.36
C MET A 266 4.47 22.76 -10.96
N GLU A 267 3.72 23.65 -11.59
CA GLU A 267 3.59 25.04 -11.13
C GLU A 267 3.01 25.11 -9.72
N LEU A 268 1.98 24.32 -9.42
CA LEU A 268 1.39 24.23 -8.08
C LEU A 268 2.36 23.64 -7.05
N VAL A 269 3.17 22.65 -7.44
CA VAL A 269 4.22 22.06 -6.60
C VAL A 269 5.27 23.10 -6.26
N ALA A 270 5.76 23.86 -7.25
CA ALA A 270 6.76 24.90 -7.05
C ALA A 270 6.29 25.99 -6.07
N GLN A 271 4.99 26.33 -6.08
CA GLN A 271 4.39 27.29 -5.15
C GLN A 271 4.39 26.83 -3.68
N GLN A 272 4.67 25.56 -3.38
CA GLN A 272 4.68 25.08 -1.99
C GLN A 272 5.99 25.34 -1.26
N LYS A 273 7.07 25.71 -1.98
CA LYS A 273 8.44 25.74 -1.45
C LYS A 273 8.61 26.52 -0.13
N LYS A 274 8.01 27.71 -0.01
CA LYS A 274 8.11 28.54 1.21
C LYS A 274 7.42 27.90 2.42
N ALA A 275 6.37 27.09 2.19
CA ALA A 275 5.58 26.48 3.26
C ALA A 275 6.24 25.24 3.87
N LEU A 276 7.33 24.76 3.28
CA LEU A 276 7.97 23.51 3.65
C LEU A 276 8.74 23.66 4.96
N SER A 277 8.72 22.60 5.76
CA SER A 277 9.49 22.55 7.01
C SER A 277 11.00 22.53 6.77
N LYS A 278 11.43 21.98 5.62
CA LYS A 278 12.84 21.79 5.24
C LYS A 278 12.98 21.95 3.73
N GLU A 279 14.05 22.62 3.28
CA GLU A 279 14.41 22.70 1.85
C GLU A 279 15.32 21.55 1.37
N SER A 280 15.93 20.84 2.32
CA SER A 280 16.75 19.66 2.12
C SER A 280 16.71 18.79 3.38
N VAL A 281 16.89 17.49 3.21
CA VAL A 281 16.99 16.54 4.32
C VAL A 281 18.30 15.76 4.21
N GLU A 282 18.99 15.62 5.33
CA GLU A 282 20.13 14.74 5.47
C GLU A 282 19.65 13.34 5.83
N PHE A 283 20.37 12.33 5.34
CA PHE A 283 20.03 10.92 5.56
C PHE A 283 21.12 10.26 6.40
N ASP A 284 20.71 9.41 7.34
CA ASP A 284 21.63 8.57 8.10
C ASP A 284 22.11 7.41 7.23
N LEU A 285 23.03 7.68 6.30
CA LEU A 285 23.58 6.66 5.41
C LEU A 285 24.41 5.63 6.19
N GLU A 286 25.10 6.08 7.24
CA GLU A 286 25.99 5.24 8.02
C GLU A 286 25.23 4.12 8.75
N ALA A 287 24.04 4.39 9.29
CA ALA A 287 23.24 3.35 9.97
C ALA A 287 22.82 2.19 9.06
N PHE A 288 22.73 2.40 7.75
CA PHE A 288 22.23 1.41 6.79
C PHE A 288 23.35 0.78 5.96
N GLU A 289 24.42 1.51 5.66
CA GLU A 289 25.56 1.02 4.87
C GLU A 289 26.64 0.32 5.71
N LYS A 290 26.39 0.14 7.02
CA LYS A 290 27.25 -0.66 7.90
C LYS A 290 27.31 -2.11 7.45
N GLU A 291 28.50 -2.70 7.57
CA GLU A 291 28.68 -4.14 7.42
C GLU A 291 27.73 -4.89 8.37
N PRO A 292 27.08 -5.96 7.89
CA PRO A 292 26.13 -6.70 8.71
C PRO A 292 26.85 -7.32 9.91
N SER A 293 26.29 -7.10 11.10
CA SER A 293 26.80 -7.75 12.31
C SER A 293 26.37 -9.21 12.31
N LEU A 294 27.31 -10.11 12.00
CA LEU A 294 27.07 -11.56 11.99
C LEU A 294 27.65 -12.19 13.25
N GLN A 295 26.87 -13.07 13.89
CA GLN A 295 27.36 -13.82 15.02
C GLN A 295 28.43 -14.83 14.58
N ASN A 296 29.50 -14.92 15.36
CA ASN A 296 30.50 -15.96 15.19
C ASN A 296 29.95 -17.26 15.80
N VAL A 297 29.40 -18.12 14.93
CA VAL A 297 28.75 -19.38 15.30
C VAL A 297 29.43 -20.52 14.59
N GLU A 298 29.55 -21.65 15.28
CA GLU A 298 29.98 -22.91 14.66
C GLU A 298 28.99 -23.30 13.57
N ILE A 299 29.51 -23.63 12.39
CA ILE A 299 28.73 -24.00 11.21
C ILE A 299 28.22 -25.43 11.44
N PRO A 300 26.89 -25.64 11.58
CA PRO A 300 26.37 -26.99 11.77
C PRO A 300 26.65 -27.84 10.53
N SER A 301 27.25 -29.01 10.71
CA SER A 301 27.42 -29.97 9.62
C SER A 301 26.09 -30.66 9.34
N VAL A 302 25.64 -30.59 8.08
CA VAL A 302 24.42 -31.25 7.62
C VAL A 302 24.69 -32.10 6.39
N GLU A 303 24.00 -33.23 6.30
CA GLU A 303 24.04 -34.10 5.13
C GLU A 303 22.82 -33.85 4.24
N ILE A 304 23.06 -33.39 3.01
CA ILE A 304 22.02 -33.20 1.99
C ILE A 304 21.62 -34.56 1.41
N LYS A 305 20.45 -35.06 1.85
CA LYS A 305 19.90 -36.35 1.42
C LYS A 305 19.56 -36.37 -0.08
N ASP A 306 18.91 -35.31 -0.57
CA ASP A 306 18.58 -35.14 -2.00
C ASP A 306 19.38 -33.97 -2.58
N LYS A 307 20.47 -34.30 -3.27
CA LYS A 307 21.34 -33.31 -3.90
C LYS A 307 20.65 -32.60 -5.06
N LYS A 308 19.76 -33.27 -5.80
CA LYS A 308 19.10 -32.68 -6.96
C LYS A 308 18.10 -31.61 -6.50
N GLU A 309 17.34 -31.90 -5.46
CA GLU A 309 16.43 -30.94 -4.84
C GLU A 309 17.18 -29.72 -4.31
N TYR A 310 18.29 -29.93 -3.59
CA TYR A 310 19.12 -28.83 -3.08
C TYR A 310 19.68 -27.95 -4.20
N GLU A 311 20.26 -28.53 -5.26
CA GLU A 311 20.79 -27.74 -6.38
C GLU A 311 19.68 -26.99 -7.13
N THR A 312 18.50 -27.58 -7.25
CA THR A 312 17.33 -26.91 -7.85
C THR A 312 16.92 -25.71 -6.99
N TRP A 313 16.75 -25.91 -5.68
CA TRP A 313 16.46 -24.83 -4.73
C TRP A 313 17.54 -23.75 -4.75
N LYS A 314 18.82 -24.13 -4.72
CA LYS A 314 19.96 -23.19 -4.75
C LYS A 314 19.89 -22.31 -6.00
N SER A 315 19.61 -22.89 -7.17
CA SER A 315 19.53 -22.16 -8.44
C SER A 315 18.38 -21.14 -8.52
N THR A 316 17.32 -21.31 -7.75
CA THR A 316 16.11 -20.46 -7.80
C THR A 316 15.95 -19.54 -6.60
N ASN A 317 16.48 -19.94 -5.43
CA ASN A 317 16.21 -19.27 -4.16
C ASN A 317 17.45 -18.57 -3.60
N VAL A 318 18.67 -18.92 -4.02
CA VAL A 318 19.89 -18.27 -3.53
C VAL A 318 20.29 -17.16 -4.48
N ILE A 319 20.47 -15.96 -3.93
CA ILE A 319 20.78 -14.73 -4.67
C ILE A 319 22.14 -14.21 -4.18
N PRO A 320 23.10 -13.94 -5.09
CA PRO A 320 24.38 -13.35 -4.71
C PRO A 320 24.17 -11.93 -4.18
N GLN A 321 24.95 -11.55 -3.17
CA GLN A 321 24.98 -10.18 -2.67
C GLN A 321 26.27 -9.46 -3.08
N LYS A 322 26.27 -8.13 -3.01
CA LYS A 322 27.48 -7.32 -3.22
C LYS A 322 28.52 -7.46 -2.12
N GLN A 323 28.11 -7.88 -0.92
CA GLN A 323 29.01 -8.20 0.19
C GLN A 323 29.66 -9.57 -0.05
N GLU A 324 31.00 -9.61 -0.05
CA GLU A 324 31.76 -10.82 -0.34
C GLU A 324 31.44 -11.98 0.63
N GLY A 325 31.24 -13.18 0.08
CA GLY A 325 30.94 -14.40 0.87
C GLY A 325 29.52 -14.47 1.44
N LEU A 326 28.68 -13.46 1.20
CA LEU A 326 27.29 -13.40 1.67
C LEU A 326 26.28 -13.58 0.54
N PHE A 327 25.18 -14.23 0.88
CA PHE A 327 24.08 -14.57 0.01
C PHE A 327 22.75 -14.19 0.66
N ALA A 328 21.76 -13.90 -0.18
CA ALA A 328 20.38 -13.82 0.23
C ALA A 328 19.64 -15.11 -0.12
N ILE A 329 18.60 -15.42 0.65
CA ILE A 329 17.72 -16.57 0.42
C ILE A 329 16.30 -16.07 0.22
N GLY A 330 15.77 -16.22 -0.98
CA GLY A 330 14.36 -16.05 -1.29
C GLY A 330 13.56 -17.27 -0.83
N ILE A 331 12.55 -17.06 0.00
CA ILE A 331 11.62 -18.08 0.47
C ILE A 331 10.29 -17.82 -0.23
N ARG A 332 9.91 -18.73 -1.12
CA ARG A 332 8.59 -18.73 -1.76
C ARG A 332 7.53 -19.01 -0.70
N VAL A 333 6.53 -18.13 -0.57
CA VAL A 333 5.43 -18.28 0.37
C VAL A 333 4.13 -18.46 -0.41
N PRO A 334 3.62 -19.69 -0.57
CA PRO A 334 2.39 -19.94 -1.32
C PRO A 334 1.24 -19.05 -0.83
N LEU A 335 0.56 -18.37 -1.75
CA LEU A 335 -0.52 -17.41 -1.49
C LEU A 335 -0.15 -16.22 -0.59
N GLY A 336 1.13 -16.07 -0.23
CA GLY A 336 1.62 -15.13 0.77
C GLY A 336 1.23 -15.48 2.21
N ASP A 337 0.76 -16.70 2.48
CA ASP A 337 0.31 -17.12 3.82
C ASP A 337 1.35 -18.02 4.51
N PHE A 338 1.77 -17.64 5.71
CA PHE A 338 2.59 -18.47 6.60
C PHE A 338 2.09 -18.38 8.05
N TYR A 339 2.57 -19.27 8.92
CA TYR A 339 1.99 -19.46 10.26
C TYR A 339 3.02 -19.25 11.37
N THR A 340 2.52 -18.80 12.53
CA THR A 340 3.33 -18.40 13.69
C THR A 340 4.34 -19.44 14.18
N PRO A 341 4.06 -20.78 14.18
CA PRO A 341 5.07 -21.74 14.66
C PRO A 341 6.31 -21.77 13.76
N ALA A 342 6.13 -21.65 12.44
CA ALA A 342 7.25 -21.58 11.50
C ALA A 342 7.91 -20.19 11.55
N ALA A 343 7.13 -19.12 11.69
CA ALA A 343 7.62 -17.75 11.77
C ALA A 343 8.58 -17.53 12.96
N VAL A 344 8.22 -18.03 14.15
CA VAL A 344 9.07 -17.90 15.36
C VAL A 344 10.39 -18.65 15.21
N LYS A 345 10.35 -19.88 14.69
CA LYS A 345 11.57 -20.66 14.43
C LYS A 345 12.44 -20.03 13.35
N LEU A 346 11.82 -19.48 12.30
CA LEU A 346 12.52 -18.72 11.28
C LEU A 346 13.22 -17.48 11.88
N ALA A 347 12.55 -16.77 12.79
CA ALA A 347 13.13 -15.65 13.52
C ALA A 347 14.37 -16.09 14.34
N ASP A 348 14.28 -17.21 15.07
CA ASP A 348 15.42 -17.76 15.82
C ASP A 348 16.60 -18.12 14.89
N LEU A 349 16.30 -18.73 13.74
CA LEU A 349 17.30 -19.10 12.74
C LEU A 349 18.02 -17.86 12.18
N ILE A 350 17.28 -16.83 11.78
CA ILE A 350 17.83 -15.58 11.23
C ILE A 350 18.65 -14.84 12.28
N GLN A 351 18.15 -14.73 13.51
CA GLN A 351 18.82 -14.03 14.61
C GLN A 351 20.19 -14.63 14.91
N LYS A 352 20.31 -15.96 14.84
CA LYS A 352 21.54 -16.68 15.19
C LYS A 352 22.52 -16.85 14.03
N TYR A 353 22.02 -17.07 12.81
CA TYR A 353 22.86 -17.51 11.68
C TYR A 353 22.91 -16.52 10.49
N ALA A 354 22.16 -15.41 10.54
CA ALA A 354 22.12 -14.41 9.49
C ALA A 354 22.18 -12.98 10.06
N GLY A 355 21.78 -11.96 9.29
CA GLY A 355 21.87 -10.54 9.66
C GLY A 355 20.78 -10.03 10.62
N ASN A 356 20.08 -10.89 11.36
CA ASN A 356 18.93 -10.54 12.23
C ASN A 356 17.82 -9.72 11.51
N GLU A 357 17.65 -9.91 10.21
CA GLU A 357 16.70 -9.12 9.42
C GLU A 357 16.21 -9.89 8.19
N LEU A 358 14.93 -9.69 7.85
CA LEU A 358 14.32 -10.12 6.60
C LEU A 358 13.62 -8.97 5.86
N ARG A 359 13.28 -9.23 4.60
CA ARG A 359 12.46 -8.37 3.74
C ARG A 359 11.22 -9.11 3.27
N PHE A 360 10.04 -8.57 3.48
CA PHE A 360 8.86 -8.99 2.72
C PHE A 360 8.88 -8.40 1.30
N THR A 361 8.41 -9.16 0.32
CA THR A 361 8.53 -8.80 -1.11
C THR A 361 7.21 -8.32 -1.71
N LEU A 362 7.28 -7.74 -2.91
CA LEU A 362 6.10 -7.32 -3.67
C LEU A 362 5.33 -8.51 -4.30
N ARG A 363 5.96 -9.70 -4.37
CA ARG A 363 5.35 -10.97 -4.81
C ARG A 363 4.74 -11.79 -3.68
N GLN A 364 4.80 -11.26 -2.45
CA GLN A 364 4.24 -11.84 -1.22
C GLN A 364 5.14 -12.89 -0.56
N ASP A 365 6.44 -12.76 -0.75
CA ASP A 365 7.45 -13.70 -0.26
C ASP A 365 8.33 -13.08 0.84
N ILE A 366 9.30 -13.89 1.30
CA ILE A 366 10.32 -13.50 2.28
C ILE A 366 11.69 -13.55 1.61
N LEU A 367 12.53 -12.56 1.89
CA LEU A 367 13.94 -12.55 1.50
C LEU A 367 14.80 -12.43 2.77
N LEU A 368 15.57 -13.46 3.05
CA LEU A 368 16.59 -13.45 4.11
C LEU A 368 17.86 -12.82 3.56
N ARG A 369 18.53 -12.01 4.38
CA ARG A 369 19.76 -11.30 3.98
C ARG A 369 20.95 -11.71 4.85
N HIS A 370 22.14 -11.59 4.27
CA HIS A 370 23.42 -11.76 4.96
C HIS A 370 23.65 -13.19 5.49
N VAL A 371 23.39 -14.19 4.67
CA VAL A 371 23.68 -15.60 4.96
C VAL A 371 25.05 -15.97 4.39
N ARG A 372 25.93 -16.57 5.19
CA ARG A 372 27.24 -17.06 4.69
C ARG A 372 27.06 -18.27 3.78
N GLU A 373 27.88 -18.38 2.74
CA GLU A 373 27.77 -19.47 1.75
C GLU A 373 27.80 -20.88 2.37
N GLU A 374 28.71 -21.09 3.31
CA GLU A 374 28.87 -22.34 4.07
C GLU A 374 27.63 -22.76 4.88
N LEU A 375 26.72 -21.83 5.18
CA LEU A 375 25.48 -22.09 5.89
C LEU A 375 24.32 -22.45 4.96
N LEU A 376 24.47 -22.30 3.63
CA LEU A 376 23.37 -22.59 2.68
C LEU A 376 22.80 -24.01 2.80
N PRO A 377 23.60 -25.09 2.93
CA PRO A 377 23.07 -26.44 3.16
C PRO A 377 22.27 -26.55 4.46
N PHE A 378 22.74 -25.88 5.52
CA PHE A 378 22.09 -25.86 6.82
C PHE A 378 20.74 -25.12 6.75
N PHE A 379 20.73 -23.92 6.16
CA PHE A 379 19.49 -23.16 5.93
C PHE A 379 18.48 -23.95 5.09
N PHE A 380 18.92 -24.63 4.03
CA PHE A 380 18.01 -25.46 3.24
C PHE A 380 17.35 -26.55 4.09
N THR A 381 18.12 -27.23 4.94
CA THR A 381 17.62 -28.30 5.81
C THR A 381 16.62 -27.76 6.84
N GLU A 382 16.96 -26.68 7.54
CA GLU A 382 16.08 -26.04 8.53
C GLU A 382 14.80 -25.50 7.88
N LEU A 383 14.92 -24.81 6.73
CA LEU A 383 13.76 -24.31 6.00
C LEU A 383 12.88 -25.46 5.50
N LYS A 384 13.45 -26.61 5.14
CA LYS A 384 12.67 -27.78 4.73
C LYS A 384 11.86 -28.34 5.89
N ASP A 385 12.44 -28.41 7.09
CA ASP A 385 11.73 -28.82 8.31
C ASP A 385 10.62 -27.84 8.71
N LEU A 386 10.74 -26.56 8.30
CA LEU A 386 9.70 -25.54 8.45
C LEU A 386 8.66 -25.51 7.32
N GLY A 387 8.85 -26.28 6.24
CA GLY A 387 8.00 -26.22 5.05
C GLY A 387 8.21 -24.96 4.19
N LEU A 388 9.39 -24.34 4.28
CA LEU A 388 9.76 -23.06 3.64
C LEU A 388 10.93 -23.20 2.64
N ALA A 389 11.25 -24.42 2.20
CA ALA A 389 12.33 -24.70 1.24
C ALA A 389 11.84 -25.03 -0.18
N GLU A 390 10.60 -24.69 -0.54
CA GLU A 390 10.14 -24.88 -1.91
C GLU A 390 10.97 -24.05 -2.91
N ALA A 391 11.39 -24.71 -4.00
CA ALA A 391 12.08 -24.06 -5.11
C ALA A 391 11.13 -23.16 -5.91
N GLY A 392 11.68 -22.23 -6.69
CA GLY A 392 10.93 -21.37 -7.60
C GLY A 392 10.57 -19.99 -7.05
N TYR A 393 11.37 -19.44 -6.11
CA TYR A 393 11.23 -18.04 -5.69
C TYR A 393 11.34 -17.09 -6.90
N ASN A 394 10.36 -16.20 -7.06
CA ASN A 394 10.22 -15.32 -8.22
C ASN A 394 10.13 -16.03 -9.59
N LYS A 395 9.74 -17.31 -9.67
CA LYS A 395 9.54 -18.03 -10.94
C LYS A 395 8.07 -18.12 -11.31
N THR A 396 7.72 -18.76 -12.42
CA THR A 396 6.31 -18.86 -12.87
C THR A 396 5.40 -19.55 -11.87
N VAL A 397 5.93 -20.54 -11.15
CA VAL A 397 5.20 -21.23 -10.07
C VAL A 397 4.80 -20.31 -8.91
N ASP A 398 5.51 -19.20 -8.71
CA ASP A 398 5.29 -18.25 -7.63
C ASP A 398 4.14 -17.27 -7.96
N ILE A 399 2.90 -17.73 -7.83
CA ILE A 399 1.71 -16.97 -8.23
C ILE A 399 1.33 -15.94 -7.14
N THR A 400 1.33 -14.66 -7.50
CA THR A 400 0.83 -13.60 -6.61
C THR A 400 -0.71 -13.54 -6.64
N ALA A 401 -1.35 -13.57 -5.48
CA ALA A 401 -2.81 -13.50 -5.36
C ALA A 401 -3.28 -12.58 -4.23
N CYS A 402 -4.35 -11.81 -4.48
CA CYS A 402 -5.01 -11.09 -3.38
C CYS A 402 -5.92 -12.03 -2.56
N PRO A 403 -6.34 -11.64 -1.34
CA PRO A 403 -7.23 -12.47 -0.52
C PRO A 403 -8.59 -12.84 -1.14
N GLY A 404 -9.06 -12.10 -2.16
CA GLY A 404 -10.31 -12.45 -2.86
C GLY A 404 -11.52 -12.55 -1.94
N THR A 405 -12.44 -13.48 -2.25
CA THR A 405 -13.67 -13.71 -1.47
C THR A 405 -13.43 -14.32 -0.09
N ASP A 406 -12.23 -14.80 0.22
CA ASP A 406 -11.90 -15.41 1.51
C ASP A 406 -12.15 -14.42 2.67
N THR A 407 -11.71 -13.18 2.51
CA THR A 407 -11.86 -12.14 3.54
C THR A 407 -12.28 -10.77 2.99
N CYS A 408 -12.14 -10.51 1.69
CA CYS A 408 -12.39 -9.17 1.14
C CYS A 408 -13.88 -8.93 0.85
N ASN A 409 -14.40 -7.81 1.38
CA ASN A 409 -15.74 -7.31 1.07
C ASN A 409 -15.95 -6.99 -0.43
N LEU A 410 -14.88 -6.71 -1.17
CA LEU A 410 -14.95 -6.39 -2.61
C LEU A 410 -14.65 -7.59 -3.52
N GLY A 411 -14.32 -8.76 -2.95
CA GLY A 411 -14.05 -9.97 -3.72
C GLY A 411 -15.27 -10.40 -4.53
N ILE A 412 -15.08 -10.62 -5.83
CA ILE A 412 -16.11 -11.12 -6.75
C ILE A 412 -15.96 -12.64 -6.90
N ALA A 413 -14.73 -13.13 -7.02
CA ALA A 413 -14.40 -14.55 -7.06
C ALA A 413 -13.17 -14.86 -6.18
N SER A 414 -13.00 -16.14 -5.84
CA SER A 414 -11.87 -16.64 -5.06
C SER A 414 -10.58 -16.57 -5.88
N SER A 415 -9.67 -15.68 -5.49
CA SER A 415 -8.36 -15.55 -6.14
C SER A 415 -7.28 -16.46 -5.57
N THR A 416 -7.33 -16.70 -4.26
CA THR A 416 -6.46 -17.65 -3.55
C THR A 416 -6.81 -19.08 -3.93
N GLY A 417 -8.11 -19.41 -4.01
CA GLY A 417 -8.58 -20.73 -4.40
C GLY A 417 -8.14 -21.12 -5.81
N ILE A 418 -8.30 -20.24 -6.81
CA ILE A 418 -7.79 -20.51 -8.16
C ILE A 418 -6.26 -20.51 -8.19
N ALA A 419 -5.58 -19.62 -7.45
CA ALA A 419 -4.11 -19.57 -7.43
C ALA A 419 -3.52 -20.91 -6.99
N ALA A 420 -4.03 -21.50 -5.91
CA ALA A 420 -3.59 -22.82 -5.42
C ALA A 420 -3.71 -23.89 -6.51
N VAL A 421 -4.86 -23.93 -7.22
CA VAL A 421 -5.09 -24.91 -8.30
C VAL A 421 -4.15 -24.67 -9.49
N LEU A 422 -3.87 -23.42 -9.85
CA LEU A 422 -2.92 -23.12 -10.93
C LEU A 422 -1.48 -23.46 -10.53
N GLU A 423 -1.10 -23.28 -9.26
CA GLU A 423 0.20 -23.75 -8.75
C GLU A 423 0.32 -25.27 -8.82
N ASP A 424 -0.72 -26.01 -8.44
CA ASP A 424 -0.74 -27.47 -8.54
C ASP A 424 -0.55 -27.93 -10.00
N VAL A 425 -1.25 -27.30 -10.95
CA VAL A 425 -1.07 -27.55 -12.40
C VAL A 425 0.38 -27.30 -12.82
N LEU A 426 1.00 -26.20 -12.40
CA LEU A 426 2.38 -25.92 -12.76
C LEU A 426 3.35 -26.94 -12.17
N LYS A 427 3.15 -27.36 -10.91
CA LYS A 427 4.01 -28.33 -10.23
C LYS A 427 3.88 -29.74 -10.84
N GLU A 428 2.67 -30.16 -11.17
CA GLU A 428 2.39 -31.53 -11.64
C GLU A 428 2.62 -31.69 -13.16
N GLU A 429 2.29 -30.67 -13.95
CA GLU A 429 2.26 -30.78 -15.42
C GLU A 429 3.37 -29.99 -16.12
N TYR A 430 3.94 -28.97 -15.48
CA TYR A 430 4.91 -28.04 -16.07
C TYR A 430 6.16 -27.79 -15.20
N PRO A 431 6.84 -28.85 -14.69
CA PRO A 431 7.97 -28.71 -13.77
C PRO A 431 9.16 -27.92 -14.33
N GLU A 432 9.27 -27.78 -15.65
CA GLU A 432 10.29 -26.96 -16.31
C GLU A 432 10.18 -25.47 -15.96
N TYR A 433 9.02 -25.00 -15.48
CA TYR A 433 8.82 -23.62 -15.06
C TYR A 433 9.24 -23.34 -13.60
N ILE A 434 9.71 -24.35 -12.87
CA ILE A 434 10.29 -24.18 -11.53
C ILE A 434 11.64 -23.47 -11.62
N ASN A 435 12.46 -23.79 -12.62
CA ASN A 435 13.78 -23.19 -12.82
C ASN A 435 14.03 -22.65 -14.25
N GLY A 436 13.03 -22.74 -15.14
CA GLY A 436 13.10 -22.31 -16.53
C GLY A 436 12.65 -20.86 -16.77
N LYS A 437 11.98 -20.64 -17.91
CA LYS A 437 11.50 -19.32 -18.34
C LYS A 437 10.54 -18.74 -17.29
N ASP A 438 10.78 -17.49 -16.89
CA ASP A 438 9.93 -16.80 -15.91
C ASP A 438 8.80 -16.05 -16.63
N ILE A 439 7.62 -16.65 -16.65
CA ILE A 439 6.34 -16.02 -16.96
C ILE A 439 5.70 -15.55 -15.66
N THR A 440 5.51 -14.24 -15.51
CA THR A 440 4.84 -13.71 -14.32
C THR A 440 3.32 -13.94 -14.37
N ILE A 441 2.79 -14.69 -13.40
CA ILE A 441 1.35 -14.93 -13.24
C ILE A 441 0.82 -14.20 -12.01
N LYS A 442 -0.26 -13.41 -12.19
CA LYS A 442 -0.89 -12.69 -11.06
C LYS A 442 -2.40 -12.70 -11.09
N ILE A 443 -3.00 -12.80 -9.91
CA ILE A 443 -4.45 -13.00 -9.75
C ILE A 443 -5.05 -11.94 -8.84
N SER A 444 -6.25 -11.46 -9.15
CA SER A 444 -7.06 -10.73 -8.17
C SER A 444 -8.53 -11.09 -8.26
N GLY A 445 -9.20 -11.24 -7.12
CA GLY A 445 -10.62 -11.59 -7.06
C GLY A 445 -11.58 -10.50 -7.56
N CYS A 446 -11.10 -9.31 -7.95
CA CYS A 446 -11.89 -8.24 -8.55
C CYS A 446 -11.03 -7.26 -9.38
N MET A 447 -11.68 -6.31 -10.04
CA MET A 447 -11.06 -5.26 -10.87
C MET A 447 -10.15 -4.26 -10.14
N ASN A 448 -10.06 -4.29 -8.81
CA ASN A 448 -9.21 -3.37 -8.07
C ASN A 448 -7.70 -3.68 -8.18
N ALA A 449 -7.36 -4.86 -8.72
CA ALA A 449 -5.98 -5.29 -9.01
C ALA A 449 -5.06 -5.25 -7.79
N CYS A 450 -5.55 -5.71 -6.63
CA CYS A 450 -4.74 -5.81 -5.41
C CYS A 450 -3.58 -6.80 -5.56
N GLY A 451 -3.78 -7.90 -6.30
CA GLY A 451 -2.72 -8.83 -6.68
C GLY A 451 -2.01 -8.44 -7.98
N GLN A 452 -2.27 -7.24 -8.54
CA GLN A 452 -1.55 -6.69 -9.70
C GLN A 452 -1.71 -7.44 -11.05
N HIS A 453 -2.82 -8.17 -11.26
CA HIS A 453 -3.09 -8.91 -12.52
C HIS A 453 -2.99 -8.08 -13.81
N ASN A 454 -3.22 -6.76 -13.76
CA ASN A 454 -3.17 -5.89 -14.93
C ASN A 454 -1.75 -5.59 -15.45
N MET A 455 -0.70 -6.04 -14.75
CA MET A 455 0.70 -5.85 -15.16
C MET A 455 1.46 -7.18 -15.27
N ALA A 456 0.73 -8.30 -15.33
CA ALA A 456 1.32 -9.62 -15.44
C ALA A 456 1.33 -10.07 -16.90
N GLU A 457 2.28 -10.94 -17.24
CA GLU A 457 2.32 -11.59 -18.55
C GLU A 457 1.07 -12.46 -18.73
N ILE A 458 0.67 -13.16 -17.67
CA ILE A 458 -0.64 -13.82 -17.56
C ILE A 458 -1.36 -13.33 -16.30
N GLY A 459 -2.46 -12.60 -16.52
CA GLY A 459 -3.30 -12.03 -15.47
C GLY A 459 -4.66 -12.69 -15.38
N PHE A 460 -5.11 -12.99 -14.16
CA PHE A 460 -6.47 -13.48 -13.90
C PHE A 460 -7.24 -12.48 -13.02
N GLN A 461 -8.39 -12.02 -13.50
CA GLN A 461 -9.28 -11.13 -12.75
C GLN A 461 -10.61 -11.82 -12.46
N GLY A 462 -10.96 -11.95 -11.18
CA GLY A 462 -12.25 -12.42 -10.71
C GLY A 462 -13.40 -11.57 -11.24
N MET A 463 -14.39 -12.24 -11.80
CA MET A 463 -15.62 -11.70 -12.39
C MET A 463 -16.78 -12.67 -12.14
N SER A 464 -17.95 -12.34 -12.69
CA SER A 464 -19.08 -13.26 -12.77
C SER A 464 -19.68 -13.30 -14.17
N ILE A 465 -20.39 -14.40 -14.47
CA ILE A 465 -21.14 -14.61 -15.71
C ILE A 465 -22.58 -14.95 -15.33
N LYS A 466 -23.54 -14.32 -16.03
CA LYS A 466 -24.95 -14.62 -15.88
C LYS A 466 -25.34 -15.70 -16.90
N VAL A 467 -26.00 -16.76 -16.44
CA VAL A 467 -26.44 -17.90 -17.26
C VAL A 467 -27.92 -18.12 -16.98
N GLY A 468 -28.79 -17.65 -17.87
CA GLY A 468 -30.22 -17.60 -17.62
C GLY A 468 -30.56 -16.80 -16.35
N LYS A 469 -31.07 -17.47 -15.32
CA LYS A 469 -31.43 -16.88 -14.01
C LYS A 469 -30.34 -17.03 -12.94
N THR A 470 -29.30 -17.82 -13.19
CA THR A 470 -28.21 -18.07 -12.24
C THR A 470 -26.98 -17.24 -12.59
N VAL A 471 -26.05 -17.16 -11.64
CA VAL A 471 -24.77 -16.47 -11.80
C VAL A 471 -23.66 -17.46 -11.41
N ALA A 472 -22.62 -17.55 -12.24
CA ALA A 472 -21.44 -18.36 -12.00
C ALA A 472 -20.20 -17.47 -11.78
N PRO A 473 -19.23 -17.91 -10.95
CA PRO A 473 -17.93 -17.27 -10.84
C PRO A 473 -17.16 -17.39 -12.16
N ALA A 474 -16.40 -16.35 -12.49
CA ALA A 474 -15.70 -16.24 -13.76
C ALA A 474 -14.32 -15.62 -13.59
N LEU A 475 -13.47 -15.84 -14.60
CA LEU A 475 -12.16 -15.22 -14.72
C LEU A 475 -12.12 -14.43 -16.03
N GLN A 476 -11.73 -13.17 -15.96
CA GLN A 476 -11.22 -12.44 -17.10
C GLN A 476 -9.73 -12.74 -17.22
N ILE A 477 -9.34 -13.29 -18.37
CA ILE A 477 -7.94 -13.52 -18.75
C ILE A 477 -7.38 -12.22 -19.34
N LEU A 478 -6.20 -11.83 -18.89
CA LEU A 478 -5.44 -10.70 -19.42
C LEU A 478 -4.03 -11.15 -19.79
N LEU A 479 -3.48 -10.67 -20.91
CA LEU A 479 -2.17 -11.09 -21.38
C LEU A 479 -1.28 -9.91 -21.79
N GLY A 480 0.04 -10.12 -21.72
CA GLY A 480 1.04 -9.21 -22.28
C GLY A 480 1.44 -8.03 -21.39
N GLY A 481 1.11 -8.05 -20.10
CA GLY A 481 1.64 -7.06 -19.15
C GLY A 481 3.06 -7.38 -18.72
N GLY A 482 3.74 -6.44 -18.08
CA GLY A 482 5.08 -6.67 -17.54
C GLY A 482 5.78 -5.41 -17.05
N VAL A 483 6.96 -5.60 -16.45
CA VAL A 483 7.89 -4.53 -16.07
C VAL A 483 8.94 -4.39 -17.17
N LEU A 484 9.16 -3.17 -17.66
CA LEU A 484 10.14 -2.90 -18.71
C LEU A 484 11.42 -2.22 -18.17
N GLY A 485 11.42 -1.83 -16.89
CA GLY A 485 12.50 -1.11 -16.24
C GLY A 485 12.41 0.40 -16.41
N ASP A 486 13.18 1.12 -15.59
CA ASP A 486 13.43 2.55 -15.64
C ASP A 486 12.15 3.42 -15.66
N GLY A 487 11.16 3.02 -14.85
CA GLY A 487 9.87 3.70 -14.75
C GLY A 487 8.91 3.36 -15.89
N LYS A 488 9.22 2.35 -16.71
CA LYS A 488 8.37 1.86 -17.79
C LYS A 488 7.81 0.49 -17.44
N GLY A 489 6.56 0.29 -17.82
CA GLY A 489 5.86 -0.98 -17.70
C GLY A 489 4.84 -1.12 -18.81
N ARG A 490 4.15 -2.26 -18.81
CA ARG A 490 3.09 -2.57 -19.76
C ARG A 490 1.89 -3.12 -19.01
N PHE A 491 0.71 -2.63 -19.36
CA PHE A 491 -0.54 -3.21 -18.87
C PHE A 491 -1.06 -4.26 -19.82
N SER A 492 -1.57 -5.35 -19.24
CA SER A 492 -2.12 -6.49 -19.95
C SER A 492 -3.42 -6.14 -20.69
N ASP A 493 -3.61 -6.72 -21.86
CA ASP A 493 -4.86 -6.63 -22.61
C ASP A 493 -5.90 -7.59 -22.02
N LYS A 494 -7.15 -7.13 -21.88
CA LYS A 494 -8.28 -8.02 -21.61
C LYS A 494 -8.57 -8.87 -22.84
N ILE A 495 -8.37 -10.18 -22.73
CA ILE A 495 -8.56 -11.14 -23.82
C ILE A 495 -9.98 -11.68 -23.82
N ILE A 496 -10.33 -12.48 -22.82
CA ILE A 496 -11.61 -13.18 -22.78
C ILE A 496 -12.05 -13.47 -21.35
N LYS A 497 -13.37 -13.61 -21.14
CA LYS A 497 -13.96 -13.99 -19.87
C LYS A 497 -14.48 -15.43 -19.96
N ILE A 498 -14.07 -16.27 -19.02
CA ILE A 498 -14.40 -17.70 -18.96
C ILE A 498 -14.99 -18.09 -17.60
N PRO A 499 -15.77 -19.18 -17.49
CA PRO A 499 -16.12 -19.80 -16.20
C PRO A 499 -14.87 -20.08 -15.37
N SER A 500 -14.93 -19.83 -14.06
CA SER A 500 -13.73 -19.90 -13.21
C SER A 500 -13.12 -21.29 -13.13
N LYS A 501 -13.93 -22.35 -13.24
CA LYS A 501 -13.45 -23.74 -13.24
C LYS A 501 -12.60 -24.11 -14.46
N ARG A 502 -12.63 -23.30 -15.52
CA ARG A 502 -11.81 -23.48 -16.73
C ARG A 502 -10.49 -22.70 -16.70
N GLY A 503 -10.18 -22.03 -15.57
CA GLY A 503 -8.90 -21.36 -15.37
C GLY A 503 -7.68 -22.28 -15.59
N PRO A 504 -7.66 -23.51 -15.04
CA PRO A 504 -6.60 -24.49 -15.29
C PRO A 504 -6.41 -24.82 -16.78
N ASP A 505 -7.51 -25.03 -17.50
CA ASP A 505 -7.46 -25.32 -18.94
C ASP A 505 -6.94 -24.14 -19.74
N ALA A 506 -7.34 -22.91 -19.38
CA ALA A 506 -6.80 -21.71 -19.99
C ALA A 506 -5.28 -21.59 -19.79
N LEU A 507 -4.78 -21.90 -18.59
CA LEU A 507 -3.35 -21.91 -18.33
C LEU A 507 -2.63 -22.96 -19.19
N ARG A 508 -3.14 -24.20 -19.23
CA ARG A 508 -2.58 -25.27 -20.07
C ARG A 508 -2.51 -24.88 -21.54
N VAL A 509 -3.61 -24.34 -22.07
CA VAL A 509 -3.68 -23.88 -23.46
C VAL A 509 -2.61 -22.83 -23.75
N LEU A 510 -2.46 -21.83 -22.88
CA LEU A 510 -1.47 -20.75 -23.04
C LEU A 510 -0.02 -21.27 -22.98
N LEU A 511 0.30 -22.13 -22.00
CA LEU A 511 1.65 -22.65 -21.82
C LEU A 511 2.04 -23.64 -22.92
N ASN A 512 1.12 -24.49 -23.35
CA ASN A 512 1.36 -25.43 -24.46
C ASN A 512 1.57 -24.69 -25.78
N ASP A 513 0.76 -23.67 -26.04
CA ASP A 513 0.88 -22.82 -27.23
C ASP A 513 2.21 -22.06 -27.25
N PHE A 514 2.60 -21.46 -26.13
CA PHE A 514 3.91 -20.81 -25.99
C PHE A 514 5.06 -21.81 -26.14
N GLY A 515 5.00 -22.96 -25.47
CA GLY A 515 6.04 -23.99 -25.56
C GLY A 515 6.22 -24.55 -26.97
N ALA A 516 5.14 -24.63 -27.76
CA ALA A 516 5.18 -25.14 -29.12
C ALA A 516 5.64 -24.11 -30.17
N LEU A 517 5.32 -22.83 -29.97
CA LEU A 517 5.44 -21.81 -31.02
C LEU A 517 6.43 -20.67 -30.68
N ALA A 518 6.96 -20.62 -29.46
CA ALA A 518 7.95 -19.62 -29.09
C ALA A 518 9.27 -19.83 -29.85
N LEU A 519 9.90 -18.72 -30.23
CA LEU A 519 11.26 -18.72 -30.74
C LEU A 519 12.25 -19.01 -29.58
N PRO A 520 13.48 -19.48 -29.88
CA PRO A 520 14.52 -19.63 -28.88
C PRO A 520 14.73 -18.34 -28.08
N GLU A 521 14.79 -18.45 -26.75
CA GLU A 521 14.93 -17.32 -25.82
C GLU A 521 13.82 -16.24 -25.85
N GLU A 522 12.76 -16.41 -26.65
CA GLU A 522 11.63 -15.47 -26.69
C GLU A 522 10.90 -15.46 -25.34
N LYS A 523 10.65 -14.26 -24.80
CA LYS A 523 9.84 -14.05 -23.60
C LYS A 523 8.35 -14.16 -23.92
N PHE A 524 7.51 -14.46 -22.94
CA PHE A 524 6.07 -14.57 -23.17
C PHE A 524 5.45 -13.25 -23.64
N SER A 525 5.90 -12.12 -23.09
CA SER A 525 5.48 -10.78 -23.55
C SER A 525 5.82 -10.52 -25.03
N GLU A 526 7.00 -10.94 -25.51
CA GLU A 526 7.42 -10.81 -26.91
C GLU A 526 6.63 -11.74 -27.82
N TYR A 527 6.40 -12.98 -27.37
CA TYR A 527 5.51 -13.94 -28.03
C TYR A 527 4.10 -13.39 -28.18
N TYR A 528 3.57 -12.76 -27.12
CA TYR A 528 2.27 -12.12 -27.14
C TYR A 528 2.20 -11.01 -28.20
N ASP A 529 3.24 -10.19 -28.32
CA ASP A 529 3.32 -9.13 -29.34
C ASP A 529 3.33 -9.67 -30.76
N ARG A 530 4.08 -10.76 -30.98
CA ARG A 530 4.19 -11.38 -32.30
C ARG A 530 2.87 -11.97 -32.78
N GLN A 531 2.13 -12.63 -31.88
CA GLN A 531 0.85 -13.27 -32.23
C GLN A 531 -0.33 -12.28 -32.21
N GLY A 532 -0.33 -11.36 -31.25
CA GLY A 532 -1.35 -10.33 -31.08
C GLY A 532 -2.62 -10.81 -30.38
N LYS A 533 -3.41 -9.83 -29.94
CA LYS A 533 -4.62 -10.04 -29.12
C LYS A 533 -5.67 -10.98 -29.72
N THR A 534 -5.95 -10.84 -31.02
CA THR A 534 -6.99 -11.63 -31.70
C THR A 534 -6.64 -13.12 -31.72
N TYR A 535 -5.35 -13.44 -31.90
CA TYR A 535 -4.87 -14.82 -31.86
C TYR A 535 -5.24 -15.50 -30.53
N PHE A 536 -4.91 -14.87 -29.40
CA PHE A 536 -5.23 -15.44 -28.07
C PHE A 536 -6.72 -15.45 -27.76
N TYR A 537 -7.48 -14.50 -28.30
CA TYR A 537 -8.94 -14.56 -28.21
C TYR A 537 -9.47 -15.81 -28.92
N ASP A 538 -9.04 -16.06 -30.16
CA ASP A 538 -9.44 -17.23 -30.92
C ASP A 538 -8.97 -18.54 -30.29
N LEU A 539 -7.79 -18.54 -29.68
CA LEU A 539 -7.23 -19.69 -28.96
C LEU A 539 -8.09 -20.09 -27.74
N LEU A 540 -8.66 -19.11 -27.03
CA LEU A 540 -9.37 -19.34 -25.77
C LEU A 540 -10.90 -19.32 -25.90
N LYS A 541 -11.47 -18.96 -27.06
CA LYS A 541 -12.92 -18.72 -27.20
C LYS A 541 -13.82 -19.89 -26.85
N GLU A 542 -13.37 -21.12 -27.10
CA GLU A 542 -14.15 -22.32 -26.77
C GLU A 542 -14.34 -22.47 -25.25
N LEU A 543 -13.36 -22.02 -24.45
CA LEU A 543 -13.46 -22.04 -22.99
C LEU A 543 -14.50 -21.03 -22.46
N ALA A 544 -14.97 -20.07 -23.26
CA ALA A 544 -15.98 -19.10 -22.85
C ALA A 544 -17.42 -19.59 -23.04
N ASP A 545 -17.65 -20.76 -23.66
CA ASP A 545 -18.99 -21.29 -23.88
C ASP A 545 -19.73 -21.52 -22.55
N THR A 546 -20.95 -21.03 -22.45
CA THR A 546 -21.79 -21.15 -21.23
C THR A 546 -22.96 -22.12 -21.41
N THR A 547 -23.11 -22.72 -22.59
CA THR A 547 -24.21 -23.65 -22.90
C THR A 547 -24.00 -25.04 -22.29
N ASN A 548 -22.78 -25.35 -21.89
CA ASN A 548 -22.33 -26.66 -21.40
C ASN A 548 -21.80 -26.62 -19.95
N LEU A 549 -22.29 -25.70 -19.11
CA LEU A 549 -21.88 -25.62 -17.71
C LEU A 549 -22.48 -26.76 -16.87
N ALA A 550 -21.66 -27.33 -15.99
CA ALA A 550 -22.04 -28.31 -14.99
C ALA A 550 -22.39 -27.64 -13.65
N GLU A 551 -22.95 -28.40 -12.71
CA GLU A 551 -23.32 -27.86 -11.38
C GLU A 551 -22.11 -27.26 -10.63
N ASN A 552 -20.94 -27.87 -10.77
CA ASN A 552 -19.70 -27.40 -10.13
C ASN A 552 -19.20 -26.04 -10.69
N ASP A 553 -19.61 -25.65 -11.90
CA ASP A 553 -19.28 -24.33 -12.46
C ASP A 553 -19.98 -23.19 -11.69
N PHE A 554 -21.03 -23.51 -10.94
CA PHE A 554 -21.74 -22.56 -10.08
C PHE A 554 -21.20 -22.56 -8.64
N ILE A 555 -20.05 -23.16 -8.38
CA ILE A 555 -19.36 -23.17 -7.08
C ILE A 555 -18.00 -22.50 -7.26
N ASP A 556 -17.66 -21.56 -6.38
CA ASP A 556 -16.36 -20.88 -6.44
C ASP A 556 -15.24 -21.77 -5.89
N TRP A 557 -13.97 -21.47 -6.21
CA TRP A 557 -12.84 -22.25 -5.72
C TRP A 557 -12.71 -22.14 -4.19
N GLY A 558 -12.48 -23.29 -3.53
CA GLY A 558 -12.37 -23.37 -2.06
C GLY A 558 -13.70 -23.31 -1.31
N HIS A 559 -14.84 -23.39 -2.01
CA HIS A 559 -16.18 -23.35 -1.42
C HIS A 559 -17.00 -24.60 -1.74
N GLU A 560 -17.98 -24.91 -0.89
CA GLU A 560 -18.91 -26.05 -1.08
C GLU A 560 -20.33 -25.60 -1.49
N LYS A 561 -20.65 -24.32 -1.27
CA LYS A 561 -21.98 -23.77 -1.53
C LYS A 561 -22.04 -23.11 -2.90
N SER A 562 -23.24 -23.10 -3.47
CA SER A 562 -23.52 -22.36 -4.70
C SER A 562 -23.09 -20.89 -4.59
N TYR A 563 -22.51 -20.39 -5.67
CA TYR A 563 -22.01 -19.04 -5.78
C TYR A 563 -23.13 -18.01 -5.65
N ILE A 564 -22.90 -17.05 -4.76
CA ILE A 564 -23.75 -15.89 -4.59
C ILE A 564 -22.86 -14.67 -4.78
N ASN A 565 -23.21 -13.84 -5.76
CA ASN A 565 -22.52 -12.59 -5.97
C ASN A 565 -22.86 -11.61 -4.84
N ALA A 566 -22.06 -11.61 -3.78
CA ALA A 566 -22.18 -10.72 -2.64
C ALA A 566 -20.95 -9.80 -2.59
N ILE A 567 -21.03 -8.69 -3.32
CA ILE A 567 -20.05 -7.61 -3.30
C ILE A 567 -20.52 -6.60 -2.25
N GLY A 568 -19.77 -6.51 -1.15
CA GLY A 568 -19.97 -5.50 -0.11
C GLY A 568 -19.44 -4.12 -0.51
N VAL A 569 -19.50 -3.16 0.42
CA VAL A 569 -18.99 -1.81 0.20
C VAL A 569 -17.52 -1.73 0.65
N GLY A 570 -16.67 -1.17 -0.21
CA GLY A 570 -15.24 -1.05 0.10
C GLY A 570 -14.94 0.07 1.10
N GLU A 571 -14.55 -0.30 2.32
CA GLU A 571 -14.48 0.62 3.46
C GLU A 571 -13.56 1.83 3.37
N CYS A 572 -12.49 1.82 2.57
CA CYS A 572 -11.68 3.02 2.35
C CYS A 572 -12.49 4.21 1.78
N ALA A 573 -13.80 4.06 1.57
CA ALA A 573 -14.75 5.08 1.19
C ALA A 573 -15.15 5.88 2.43
N GLY A 574 -15.03 7.20 2.41
CA GLY A 574 -15.84 8.05 3.30
C GLY A 574 -16.97 8.60 2.44
N VAL A 575 -18.19 8.60 2.95
CA VAL A 575 -19.25 9.50 2.48
C VAL A 575 -19.48 10.54 3.57
N ILE A 576 -19.94 11.70 3.14
CA ILE A 576 -20.13 12.92 3.89
C ILE A 576 -21.39 12.78 4.77
N ILE A 577 -21.22 13.00 6.08
CA ILE A 577 -22.23 12.95 7.14
C ILE A 577 -22.98 14.30 7.21
N ASP A 578 -24.00 14.44 8.06
CA ASP A 578 -24.56 15.73 8.45
C ASP A 578 -23.44 16.67 8.97
N LEU A 579 -23.03 17.61 8.12
CA LEU A 579 -21.62 18.00 8.02
C LEU A 579 -21.26 19.20 8.91
N ILE A 580 -22.22 20.03 9.29
CA ILE A 580 -21.91 21.38 9.78
C ILE A 580 -21.34 21.32 11.20
N ALA A 581 -22.07 20.76 12.16
CA ALA A 581 -21.62 20.66 13.56
C ALA A 581 -20.36 19.79 13.70
N THR A 582 -20.28 18.71 12.90
CA THR A 582 -19.12 17.82 12.86
C THR A 582 -17.87 18.56 12.39
N LEU A 583 -17.96 19.36 11.33
CA LEU A 583 -16.84 20.15 10.81
C LEU A 583 -16.37 21.21 11.81
N LEU A 584 -17.30 21.86 12.51
CA LEU A 584 -16.95 22.85 13.54
C LEU A 584 -16.20 22.20 14.70
N PHE A 585 -16.68 21.06 15.20
CA PHE A 585 -15.98 20.30 16.23
C PHE A 585 -14.59 19.83 15.75
N GLU A 586 -14.48 19.36 14.50
CA GLU A 586 -13.18 18.98 13.92
C GLU A 586 -12.25 20.17 13.77
N SER A 587 -12.75 21.34 13.41
CA SER A 587 -11.97 22.59 13.38
C SER A 587 -11.38 22.93 14.74
N GLU A 588 -12.13 22.74 15.83
CA GLU A 588 -11.63 22.90 17.20
C GLU A 588 -10.55 21.87 17.53
N GLU A 589 -10.76 20.59 17.18
CA GLU A 589 -9.77 19.53 17.35
C GLU A 589 -8.45 19.85 16.60
N LYS A 590 -8.54 20.40 15.37
CA LYS A 590 -7.36 20.84 14.62
C LYS A 590 -6.66 22.02 15.30
N ILE A 591 -7.38 22.95 15.93
CA ILE A 591 -6.78 24.04 16.72
C ILE A 591 -6.00 23.47 17.91
N GLU A 592 -6.53 22.49 18.63
CA GLU A 592 -5.81 21.84 19.73
C GLU A 592 -4.57 21.09 19.25
N ASN A 593 -4.66 20.40 18.10
CA ASN A 593 -3.50 19.76 17.49
C ASN A 593 -2.45 20.79 17.05
N ALA A 594 -2.87 21.97 16.56
CA ALA A 594 -1.95 23.05 16.23
C ALA A 594 -1.24 23.62 17.46
N LYS A 595 -1.93 23.77 18.61
CA LYS A 595 -1.32 24.15 19.89
C LYS A 595 -0.27 23.14 20.34
N SER A 596 -0.62 21.85 20.33
CA SER A 596 0.33 20.78 20.69
C SER A 596 1.54 20.74 19.74
N ALA A 597 1.36 21.04 18.46
CA ALA A 597 2.48 21.16 17.52
C ALA A 597 3.39 22.37 17.83
N LEU A 598 2.83 23.52 18.23
CA LEU A 598 3.63 24.67 18.71
C LEU A 598 4.46 24.32 19.94
N GLU A 599 3.87 23.65 20.92
CA GLU A 599 4.58 23.24 22.14
C GLU A 599 5.78 22.32 21.83
N ARG A 600 5.63 21.46 20.80
CA ARG A 600 6.70 20.59 20.28
C ARG A 600 7.65 21.29 19.31
N LYS A 601 7.50 22.60 19.06
CA LYS A 601 8.28 23.39 18.08
C LYS A 601 8.15 22.90 16.63
N ALA A 602 7.07 22.17 16.32
CA ALA A 602 6.75 21.71 14.97
C ALA A 602 5.92 22.80 14.25
N TRP A 603 6.58 23.88 13.86
CA TRP A 603 5.93 25.09 13.32
C TRP A 603 5.10 24.80 12.06
N ALA A 604 5.67 24.05 11.11
CA ALA A 604 4.98 23.67 9.87
C ALA A 604 3.72 22.85 10.14
N ASP A 605 3.77 21.92 11.11
CA ASP A 605 2.63 21.10 11.52
C ASP A 605 1.52 21.97 12.12
N SER A 606 1.88 22.90 13.01
CA SER A 606 0.94 23.84 13.62
C SER A 606 0.23 24.70 12.57
N ILE A 607 1.00 25.22 11.61
CA ILE A 607 0.47 26.02 10.49
C ILE A 607 -0.51 25.17 9.67
N TYR A 608 -0.18 23.92 9.37
CA TYR A 608 -1.04 23.07 8.56
C TYR A 608 -2.32 22.63 9.27
N HIS A 609 -2.24 22.33 10.58
CA HIS A 609 -3.42 22.11 11.40
C HIS A 609 -4.33 23.35 11.45
N SER A 610 -3.75 24.54 11.58
CA SER A 610 -4.46 25.82 11.55
C SER A 610 -5.17 26.03 10.19
N TYR A 611 -4.47 25.75 9.08
CA TYR A 611 -5.04 25.76 7.73
C TYR A 611 -6.24 24.82 7.61
N THR A 612 -6.11 23.58 8.11
CA THR A 612 -7.20 22.59 8.07
C THR A 612 -8.42 23.07 8.85
N SER A 613 -8.21 23.70 10.02
CA SER A 613 -9.29 24.29 10.82
C SER A 613 -10.04 25.40 10.07
N ILE A 614 -9.29 26.28 9.37
CA ILE A 614 -9.85 27.35 8.54
C ILE A 614 -10.71 26.77 7.41
N VAL A 615 -10.19 25.78 6.67
CA VAL A 615 -10.91 25.14 5.55
C VAL A 615 -12.16 24.43 6.04
N ASN A 616 -12.08 23.68 7.14
CA ASN A 616 -13.24 22.97 7.71
C ASN A 616 -14.32 23.95 8.20
N SER A 617 -13.93 25.06 8.84
CA SER A 617 -14.87 26.09 9.29
C SER A 617 -15.58 26.73 8.09
N ALA A 618 -14.85 27.09 7.03
CA ALA A 618 -15.43 27.64 5.81
C ALA A 618 -16.39 26.65 5.12
N LYS A 619 -16.01 25.37 5.07
CA LYS A 619 -16.84 24.30 4.51
C LYS A 619 -18.16 24.16 5.27
N ALA A 620 -18.14 24.31 6.60
CA ALA A 620 -19.34 24.21 7.43
C ALA A 620 -20.40 25.25 7.03
N LEU A 621 -20.01 26.51 6.82
CA LEU A 621 -20.96 27.55 6.38
C LEU A 621 -21.40 27.38 4.93
N LEU A 622 -20.50 27.00 4.03
CA LEU A 622 -20.88 26.74 2.63
C LEU A 622 -21.99 25.69 2.55
N LEU A 623 -21.91 24.65 3.39
CA LEU A 623 -22.94 23.61 3.43
C LEU A 623 -24.24 24.07 4.04
N ALA A 624 -24.21 24.98 5.02
CA ALA A 624 -25.42 25.64 5.52
C ALA A 624 -26.16 26.36 4.39
N GLU A 625 -25.45 26.92 3.41
CA GLU A 625 -26.01 27.57 2.22
C GLU A 625 -26.18 26.64 1.00
N ASN A 626 -26.12 25.31 1.21
CA ASN A 626 -26.20 24.30 0.13
C ASN A 626 -25.16 24.51 -0.99
N LYS A 627 -23.99 25.08 -0.66
CA LYS A 627 -22.85 25.21 -1.55
C LYS A 627 -21.88 24.07 -1.29
N THR A 628 -21.64 23.26 -2.31
CA THR A 628 -20.75 22.09 -2.22
C THR A 628 -19.66 22.16 -3.26
N THR A 629 -18.47 21.68 -2.91
CA THR A 629 -17.38 21.40 -3.83
C THR A 629 -16.63 20.15 -3.39
N ASN A 630 -15.79 19.64 -4.27
CA ASN A 630 -15.06 18.39 -4.09
C ASN A 630 -13.59 18.57 -3.72
N THR A 631 -13.08 19.80 -3.59
CA THR A 631 -11.66 20.10 -3.29
C THR A 631 -11.55 21.17 -2.20
N GLN A 632 -10.41 21.27 -1.50
CA GLN A 632 -10.18 22.38 -0.56
C GLN A 632 -10.00 23.70 -1.31
N ALA A 633 -9.34 23.69 -2.48
CA ALA A 633 -9.23 24.87 -3.33
C ALA A 633 -10.61 25.42 -3.74
N GLY A 634 -11.55 24.54 -4.05
CA GLY A 634 -12.95 24.91 -4.33
C GLY A 634 -13.65 25.50 -3.11
N ILE A 635 -13.40 24.99 -1.90
CA ILE A 635 -13.97 25.54 -0.65
C ILE A 635 -13.50 26.98 -0.48
N ILE A 636 -12.21 27.23 -0.69
CA ILE A 636 -11.62 28.56 -0.56
C ILE A 636 -12.23 29.53 -1.58
N SER A 637 -12.33 29.12 -2.85
CA SER A 637 -12.92 29.96 -3.90
C SER A 637 -14.40 30.28 -3.65
N LEU A 638 -15.20 29.28 -3.25
CA LEU A 638 -16.63 29.49 -3.00
C LEU A 638 -16.86 30.33 -1.75
N PHE A 639 -16.05 30.19 -0.71
CA PHE A 639 -16.21 30.97 0.50
C PHE A 639 -15.96 32.47 0.24
N ASP A 640 -14.99 32.78 -0.60
CA ASP A 640 -14.78 34.15 -1.09
C ASP A 640 -16.01 34.70 -1.83
N GLU A 641 -16.59 33.90 -2.72
CA GLU A 641 -17.75 34.29 -3.53
C GLU A 641 -19.02 34.52 -2.68
N PHE A 642 -19.31 33.61 -1.74
CA PHE A 642 -20.60 33.56 -1.06
C PHE A 642 -20.63 34.24 0.32
N PHE A 643 -19.48 34.40 0.98
CA PHE A 643 -19.42 34.95 2.35
C PHE A 643 -18.60 36.23 2.47
N VAL A 644 -17.44 36.32 1.80
CA VAL A 644 -16.55 37.50 1.93
C VAL A 644 -16.93 38.61 0.97
N THR A 645 -17.03 38.32 -0.34
CA THR A 645 -17.42 39.31 -1.36
C THR A 645 -18.76 40.01 -1.05
N PRO A 646 -19.80 39.31 -0.55
CA PRO A 646 -21.06 39.94 -0.17
C PRO A 646 -21.03 40.63 1.22
N GLY A 647 -19.90 40.60 1.94
CA GLY A 647 -19.75 41.19 3.27
C GLY A 647 -20.45 40.45 4.41
N LYS A 648 -20.82 39.18 4.23
CA LYS A 648 -21.44 38.37 5.32
C LYS A 648 -20.43 38.01 6.40
N ILE A 649 -19.17 37.79 6.01
CA ILE A 649 -18.03 37.57 6.90
C ILE A 649 -16.96 38.58 6.52
N GLU A 650 -16.69 39.52 7.43
CA GLU A 650 -15.67 40.55 7.23
C GLU A 650 -14.26 39.95 7.40
N LEU A 651 -13.38 40.18 6.44
CA LEU A 651 -11.94 39.89 6.50
C LEU A 651 -11.17 41.09 5.95
N SER A 652 -9.92 41.28 6.39
CA SER A 652 -9.05 42.37 5.91
C SER A 652 -8.51 42.15 4.49
N THR A 653 -8.57 40.91 4.00
CA THR A 653 -8.12 40.46 2.68
C THR A 653 -9.19 39.53 2.09
N SER A 654 -9.00 39.05 0.86
CA SER A 654 -9.77 37.89 0.39
C SER A 654 -9.52 36.67 1.31
N PHE A 655 -10.49 35.76 1.38
CA PHE A 655 -10.35 34.46 2.05
C PHE A 655 -9.25 33.62 1.43
N LYS A 656 -9.08 33.69 0.10
CA LYS A 656 -7.96 33.04 -0.58
C LYS A 656 -6.61 33.53 -0.07
N GLU A 657 -6.40 34.84 -0.02
CA GLU A 657 -5.17 35.42 0.54
C GLU A 657 -5.02 35.03 2.01
N PHE A 658 -6.09 35.11 2.80
CA PHE A 658 -6.09 34.74 4.21
C PHE A 658 -5.68 33.27 4.44
N ALA A 659 -6.31 32.33 3.73
CA ALA A 659 -6.08 30.90 3.87
C ALA A 659 -4.73 30.48 3.29
N TYR A 660 -4.26 31.11 2.20
CA TYR A 660 -2.99 30.79 1.55
C TYR A 660 -1.77 31.55 2.07
N GLN A 661 -1.90 32.31 3.16
CA GLN A 661 -0.74 32.89 3.86
C GLN A 661 0.37 31.85 4.15
N LEU A 662 0.01 30.58 4.38
CA LEU A 662 0.99 29.50 4.61
C LEU A 662 1.96 29.29 3.43
N ASN A 663 1.58 29.63 2.20
CA ASN A 663 2.44 29.50 1.02
C ASN A 663 3.34 30.73 0.83
N GLU A 664 3.09 31.81 1.57
CA GLU A 664 3.84 33.07 1.44
C GLU A 664 4.88 33.29 2.54
N HIS A 665 4.84 32.47 3.59
CA HIS A 665 5.69 32.61 4.77
C HIS A 665 6.41 31.30 5.07
N GLU A 666 7.66 31.43 5.52
CA GLU A 666 8.40 30.32 6.10
C GLU A 666 7.78 29.89 7.44
N PRO A 667 7.85 28.59 7.80
CA PRO A 667 7.29 28.08 9.03
C PRO A 667 8.16 28.47 10.25
N THR A 668 8.02 29.72 10.67
CA THR A 668 8.66 30.27 11.87
C THR A 668 7.73 30.22 13.07
N GLU A 669 8.28 30.26 14.28
CA GLU A 669 7.50 30.35 15.53
C GLU A 669 6.54 31.55 15.52
N ALA A 670 7.01 32.72 15.06
CA ALA A 670 6.21 33.93 14.99
C ALA A 670 5.00 33.77 14.05
N PHE A 671 5.23 33.21 12.85
CA PHE A 671 4.15 33.00 11.90
C PHE A 671 3.19 31.90 12.36
N ALA A 672 3.69 30.80 12.93
CA ALA A 672 2.84 29.72 13.44
C ALA A 672 1.93 30.19 14.58
N ASN A 673 2.43 30.99 15.52
CA ASN A 673 1.62 31.61 16.58
C ASN A 673 0.56 32.56 15.99
N LYS A 674 0.94 33.43 15.05
CA LYS A 674 0.01 34.34 14.37
C LYS A 674 -1.10 33.55 13.68
N PHE A 675 -0.74 32.57 12.85
CA PHE A 675 -1.67 31.85 12.01
C PHE A 675 -2.62 30.94 12.81
N LEU A 676 -2.16 30.37 13.92
CA LEU A 676 -3.03 29.67 14.87
C LEU A 676 -4.07 30.61 15.50
N ASN A 677 -3.63 31.80 15.94
CA ASN A 677 -4.55 32.80 16.50
C ASN A 677 -5.58 33.25 15.45
N ASP A 678 -5.14 33.47 14.21
CA ASP A 678 -6.00 33.79 13.07
C ASP A 678 -7.03 32.67 12.83
N ALA A 679 -6.62 31.41 12.83
CA ALA A 679 -7.51 30.26 12.68
C ALA A 679 -8.55 30.15 13.80
N HIS A 680 -8.14 30.36 15.05
CA HIS A 680 -9.03 30.33 16.21
C HIS A 680 -10.06 31.47 16.20
N LEU A 681 -9.63 32.69 15.84
CA LEU A 681 -10.54 33.84 15.69
C LEU A 681 -11.51 33.64 14.53
N PHE A 682 -11.02 33.10 13.40
CA PHE A 682 -11.87 32.76 12.26
C PHE A 682 -12.92 31.71 12.66
N HIS A 683 -12.51 30.60 13.27
CA HIS A 683 -13.43 29.56 13.74
C HIS A 683 -14.52 30.13 14.66
N LYS A 684 -14.16 30.95 15.67
CA LYS A 684 -15.12 31.61 16.55
C LYS A 684 -16.10 32.53 15.81
N ARG A 685 -15.63 33.27 14.80
CA ARG A 685 -16.49 34.12 13.97
C ARG A 685 -17.51 33.30 13.19
N ILE A 686 -17.06 32.17 12.63
CA ILE A 686 -17.90 31.25 11.87
C ILE A 686 -18.95 30.58 12.77
N ASP A 687 -18.55 30.10 13.94
CA ASP A 687 -19.45 29.49 14.91
C ASP A 687 -20.51 30.49 15.43
N ALA A 688 -20.09 31.73 15.73
CA ALA A 688 -21.00 32.80 16.12
C ALA A 688 -21.99 33.16 15.00
N TYR A 689 -21.54 33.21 13.75
CA TYR A 689 -22.39 33.43 12.59
C TYR A 689 -23.45 32.33 12.46
N ARG A 690 -23.02 31.06 12.53
CA ARG A 690 -23.95 29.92 12.42
C ARG A 690 -24.95 29.88 13.56
N THR A 691 -24.51 30.14 14.79
CA THR A 691 -25.39 30.22 15.96
C THR A 691 -26.46 31.29 15.79
N LYS A 692 -26.11 32.44 15.20
CA LYS A 692 -27.06 33.49 14.87
C LYS A 692 -28.06 33.04 13.80
N GLU A 693 -27.61 32.42 12.71
CA GLU A 693 -28.52 31.92 11.67
C GLU A 693 -29.52 30.88 12.19
N VAL A 694 -29.05 29.90 12.97
CA VAL A 694 -29.91 28.88 13.58
C VAL A 694 -30.95 29.52 14.49
N ARG A 695 -30.55 30.50 15.30
CA ARG A 695 -31.46 31.25 16.17
C ARG A 695 -32.49 32.06 15.37
N ASP A 696 -32.07 32.62 14.24
CA ASP A 696 -32.91 33.45 13.36
C ASP A 696 -33.76 32.58 12.39
N GLY A 697 -33.74 31.25 12.54
CA GLY A 697 -34.57 30.30 11.78
C GLY A 697 -34.08 30.02 10.36
N LYS A 698 -32.78 30.21 10.08
CA LYS A 698 -32.14 30.05 8.77
C LYS A 698 -31.25 28.81 8.63
#